data_AF-A0A7C7JKQ2-F1
#
_entry.id   AF-A0A7C7JKQ2-F1
#
_cell.length_a   1.000
_cell.length_b   1.000
_cell.length_c   1.000
_cell.angle_alpha   90.00
_cell.angle_beta   90.00
_cell.angle_gamma   90.00
#
_symmetry.space_group_name_H-M   'P 1'
#
loop_
_entity.id
_entity.type
_entity.pdbx_description
1 polymer ?
#
loop_
_entity_poly.entity_id
_entity_poly.type
_entity_poly.pdbx_seq_one_letter_code
_entity_poly.pdbx_strand_id
1 'polypeptide(L)'
;MGDKVKAIFEKACPNCGGPISDKRLQLGLPCSKCLPKVEGIEDQDTACVRLKEEKNLKRDFKEICDLKVEEREFDNFFWSIHKSHPWSLQKAWFKRFYLGRSFALLAPTGIGKTTFGLTLSYYLAEKKNKKSYLIFPTRLLVEQAINKLRKMGVPEEYMLYFGEKPSLTKKQREERLKRLQEGDFKILISTSMFLYRNIEHIPKGVFSLVFVDDVDSFLKTAKNIDKALYLLGFTERDIEWAMKIIRLRKELAQKPNVSKEEWEKLRKEEEKLKRHAERVRKGVLIVSSATSNPRSERIKLFRELLGFEVGRPLFYLRNVVDAYEDKFLGGKKSVEDHKPLWDFVAEFVKEHPKGGLIYVSQDRGKEEVDRLVEYLNSKGLKVVSYEEMDKHLEEYERGEVNALVGIASYRNPLARGFDMPHVVRYALFVGVPKLKFTLKVEEHISHILWALVAIRPLIAKDKELRERYLQKLDRWIERLRKYSYLSEEFIERNERLKEIIENLRNEVREFIENPEILERIKESDEITLRWDEKEGYSLIVADVTGYLQASGRTSRLYAGGLTKGFSLVLVDDVKAFNNLQKKVKWFSDEIEFIPLKEVDLKTLFEEIEKDRQKVERFLKGEVPEEVKELIKPVLVIVESPNKARTIANFFGKPLRRRVGEIDVMEVSLGDKFLTITASAGHVYDLIKKNEGNVFHGVIVEGDRKNPKHFIPIYEPIEQETPEGEIRTKEEIIESLRQAGLEVAEVYIGTDPDSITGDSKVLVKVNGEVKHLTVEELFEQLKEEGNVSLRNGHEYIEPKDLQVVVVDRDYRVRFGKAKYLIRHKVRKPIYRITTQSGREIKITGDHSIFRLDENLNLQEVKPTSLREGDFIVVNETLPEEAVKLLDPQEVEKLKAETSEGRKIGDIREERITKIEKLPLEEQYVYDFETETQNFVANNILCHNTEGEKIAWDLYEVLKPYQPNIRRMEFHEVTKRAIIEAIHNPREMDINLVEAQMVRRIADRWVGFELSRLLQEHFKKPWLSAGRVQTPVLGWVIERDKLYRTKKGAVFVYLPNPEKDKRRVSVSWEFEDKKLAKEFFKNLQAVEVKITDRREEEKKPAPPFTTDAMLKEASEKLRFSA
;
A
#
# COMPACT_ATOMS: atom_id res chain seq x y z
N MET A 1 31.83 -5.16 8.17
CA MET A 1 31.41 -3.81 8.61
C MET A 1 32.36 -3.38 9.72
N GLY A 2 33.08 -2.27 9.54
CA GLY A 2 34.08 -1.76 10.51
C GLY A 2 33.44 -1.19 11.79
N ASP A 3 34.19 -1.26 12.88
CA ASP A 3 33.75 -1.31 14.28
C ASP A 3 33.20 -0.03 14.96
N LYS A 4 32.83 1.03 14.23
CA LYS A 4 32.61 2.38 14.82
C LYS A 4 31.15 2.84 14.89
N VAL A 5 30.81 3.58 15.96
CA VAL A 5 29.51 4.23 16.21
C VAL A 5 29.26 5.33 15.17
N LYS A 6 28.09 5.32 14.52
CA LYS A 6 27.72 6.34 13.52
C LYS A 6 26.83 7.44 14.07
N ALA A 7 25.98 7.13 15.06
CA ALA A 7 25.14 8.13 15.69
C ALA A 7 24.70 7.74 17.10
N ILE A 8 24.22 8.72 17.86
CA ILE A 8 23.57 8.52 19.16
C ILE A 8 22.12 8.98 19.07
N PHE A 9 21.20 8.14 19.54
CA PHE A 9 19.78 8.45 19.62
C PHE A 9 19.38 8.71 21.07
N GLU A 10 18.92 9.93 21.35
CA GLU A 10 18.32 10.29 22.62
C GLU A 10 16.96 9.59 22.79
N LYS A 11 16.61 9.29 24.04
CA LYS A 11 15.34 8.67 24.42
C LYS A 11 15.03 7.34 23.70
N ALA A 12 16.06 6.61 23.24
CA ALA A 12 15.89 5.40 22.43
C ALA A 12 16.28 4.09 23.13
N CYS A 13 16.92 4.12 24.30
CA CYS A 13 17.24 2.89 25.03
C CYS A 13 15.95 2.16 25.51
N PRO A 14 15.72 0.89 25.15
CA PRO A 14 14.48 0.18 25.51
C PRO A 14 14.36 -0.11 27.03
N ASN A 15 15.46 -0.10 27.79
CA ASN A 15 15.45 -0.41 29.23
C ASN A 15 15.29 0.82 30.13
N CYS A 16 15.98 1.93 29.83
CA CYS A 16 15.94 3.15 30.66
C CYS A 16 15.33 4.37 29.97
N GLY A 17 15.17 4.35 28.63
CA GLY A 17 14.80 5.53 27.84
C GLY A 17 15.86 6.62 27.82
N GLY A 18 17.13 6.29 28.06
CA GLY A 18 18.27 7.19 27.90
C GLY A 18 18.90 7.12 26.50
N PRO A 19 20.00 7.87 26.29
CA PRO A 19 20.74 7.86 25.03
C PRO A 19 21.37 6.50 24.75
N ILE A 20 21.40 6.13 23.47
CA ILE A 20 21.97 4.87 23.01
C ILE A 20 22.60 5.04 21.62
N SER A 21 23.72 4.36 21.37
CA SER A 21 24.39 4.33 20.07
C SER A 21 23.64 3.41 19.08
N ASP A 22 23.63 3.78 17.81
CA ASP A 22 23.19 2.94 16.68
C ASP A 22 23.72 1.49 16.79
N LYS A 23 25.03 1.30 17.04
CA LYS A 23 25.63 -0.04 17.20
C LYS A 23 24.91 -0.94 18.22
N ARG A 24 24.44 -0.38 19.34
CA ARG A 24 23.75 -1.16 20.39
C ARG A 24 22.29 -1.41 20.03
N LEU A 25 21.64 -0.46 19.35
CA LEU A 25 20.31 -0.65 18.79
C LEU A 25 20.31 -1.78 17.74
N GLN A 26 21.30 -1.79 16.84
CA GLN A 26 21.48 -2.85 15.83
C GLN A 26 21.62 -4.25 16.43
N LEU A 27 22.31 -4.36 17.58
CA LEU A 27 22.45 -5.61 18.34
C LEU A 27 21.22 -5.94 19.21
N GLY A 28 20.20 -5.07 19.25
CA GLY A 28 19.02 -5.25 20.10
C GLY A 28 19.30 -5.13 21.60
N LEU A 29 20.42 -4.49 21.99
CA LEU A 29 20.89 -4.40 23.37
C LEU A 29 20.50 -3.06 24.02
N PRO A 30 20.29 -3.00 25.36
CA PRO A 30 20.15 -1.75 26.10
C PRO A 30 21.44 -0.92 26.11
N CYS A 31 21.37 0.36 26.48
CA CYS A 31 22.52 1.26 26.47
C CYS A 31 23.65 0.81 27.42
N SER A 32 24.86 1.35 27.24
CA SER A 32 26.04 0.99 28.04
C SER A 32 25.88 1.29 29.54
N LYS A 33 25.03 2.24 29.92
CA LYS A 33 24.70 2.48 31.35
C LYS A 33 23.84 1.36 31.95
N CYS A 34 22.96 0.76 31.15
CA CYS A 34 22.11 -0.34 31.59
C CYS A 34 22.85 -1.67 31.57
N LEU A 35 23.73 -1.87 30.57
CA LEU A 35 24.48 -3.10 30.37
C LEU A 35 25.94 -2.77 30.00
N PRO A 36 26.81 -2.52 31.01
CA PRO A 36 28.17 -2.02 30.81
C PRO A 36 29.14 -3.05 30.20
N LYS A 37 29.01 -4.33 30.56
CA LYS A 37 29.83 -5.43 30.02
C LYS A 37 29.04 -6.16 28.94
N VAL A 38 29.65 -6.33 27.76
CA VAL A 38 29.06 -7.07 26.62
C VAL A 38 29.81 -8.39 26.36
N GLU A 39 30.88 -8.67 27.10
CA GLU A 39 31.62 -9.94 27.01
C GLU A 39 30.69 -11.13 27.36
N GLY A 40 30.52 -12.06 26.42
CA GLY A 40 29.61 -13.21 26.55
C GLY A 40 28.13 -12.92 26.28
N ILE A 41 27.77 -11.71 25.84
CA ILE A 41 26.40 -11.34 25.43
C ILE A 41 26.39 -11.21 23.90
N GLU A 42 25.90 -12.25 23.25
CA GLU A 42 25.84 -12.34 21.79
C GLU A 42 24.49 -11.89 21.24
N ASP A 43 23.42 -11.95 22.05
CA ASP A 43 22.06 -11.68 21.61
C ASP A 43 21.17 -11.02 22.69
N GLN A 44 19.95 -10.68 22.28
CA GLN A 44 18.95 -10.07 23.15
C GLN A 44 18.48 -11.03 24.26
N ASP A 45 18.51 -12.34 24.05
CA ASP A 45 18.01 -13.32 25.00
C ASP A 45 18.97 -13.48 26.20
N THR A 46 20.28 -13.54 25.92
CA THR A 46 21.32 -13.48 26.96
C THR A 46 21.26 -12.16 27.74
N ALA A 47 20.99 -11.04 27.06
CA ALA A 47 20.77 -9.75 27.71
C ALA A 47 19.54 -9.74 28.64
N CYS A 48 18.42 -10.36 28.22
CA CYS A 48 17.22 -10.52 29.04
C CYS A 48 17.51 -11.30 30.33
N VAL A 49 18.22 -12.44 30.23
CA VAL A 49 18.59 -13.26 31.39
C VAL A 49 19.47 -12.47 32.35
N ARG A 50 20.54 -11.84 31.84
CA ARG A 50 21.49 -11.09 32.65
C ARG A 50 20.83 -9.94 33.41
N LEU A 51 20.02 -9.12 32.74
CA LEU A 51 19.35 -7.98 33.37
C LEU A 51 18.29 -8.41 34.38
N LYS A 52 17.71 -9.60 34.21
CA LYS A 52 16.79 -10.20 35.17
C LYS A 52 17.53 -10.65 36.43
N GLU A 53 18.69 -11.28 36.30
CA GLU A 53 19.57 -11.66 37.42
C GLU A 53 20.07 -10.43 38.20
N GLU A 54 20.47 -9.37 37.49
CA GLU A 54 20.92 -8.10 38.08
C GLU A 54 19.77 -7.23 38.61
N LYS A 55 18.50 -7.68 38.51
CA LYS A 55 17.29 -6.92 38.89
C LYS A 55 17.22 -5.53 38.25
N ASN A 56 17.75 -5.37 37.04
CA ASN A 56 17.81 -4.11 36.31
C ASN A 56 16.96 -4.10 35.02
N LEU A 57 16.15 -5.14 34.81
CA LEU A 57 15.19 -5.27 33.70
C LEU A 57 13.95 -4.38 33.92
N LYS A 58 13.75 -3.38 33.05
CA LYS A 58 12.77 -2.29 33.21
C LYS A 58 12.11 -1.92 31.87
N ARG A 59 11.03 -1.12 31.96
CA ARG A 59 10.31 -0.49 30.84
C ARG A 59 9.99 -1.49 29.71
N ASP A 60 10.18 -1.09 28.47
CA ASP A 60 9.80 -1.85 27.28
C ASP A 60 10.70 -3.07 27.10
N PHE A 61 11.96 -3.01 27.54
CA PHE A 61 12.85 -4.18 27.48
C PHE A 61 12.31 -5.34 28.31
N LYS A 62 11.69 -5.05 29.47
CA LYS A 62 10.97 -6.06 30.25
C LYS A 62 9.81 -6.66 29.47
N GLU A 63 8.98 -5.83 28.84
CA GLU A 63 7.83 -6.28 28.04
C GLU A 63 8.29 -7.16 26.86
N ILE A 64 9.38 -6.79 26.17
CA ILE A 64 9.98 -7.58 25.10
C ILE A 64 10.42 -8.96 25.60
N CYS A 65 11.17 -9.00 26.71
CA CYS A 65 11.66 -10.25 27.28
C CYS A 65 10.50 -11.15 27.77
N ASP A 66 9.53 -10.57 28.48
CA ASP A 66 8.38 -11.30 29.01
C ASP A 66 7.49 -11.84 27.86
N LEU A 67 7.27 -11.04 26.81
CA LEU A 67 6.52 -11.45 25.62
C LEU A 67 7.16 -12.65 24.91
N LYS A 68 8.49 -12.65 24.74
CA LYS A 68 9.22 -13.77 24.13
C LYS A 68 9.08 -15.07 24.92
N VAL A 69 9.17 -14.97 26.25
CA VAL A 69 9.01 -16.14 27.14
C VAL A 69 7.59 -16.69 27.03
N GLU A 70 6.59 -15.82 27.06
CA GLU A 70 5.18 -16.19 27.01
C GLU A 70 4.79 -16.74 25.63
N GLU A 71 5.33 -16.19 24.54
CA GLU A 71 5.18 -16.74 23.20
C GLU A 71 5.74 -18.16 23.10
N ARG A 72 6.96 -18.41 23.63
CA ARG A 72 7.56 -19.75 23.67
C ARG A 72 6.74 -20.73 24.51
N GLU A 73 6.22 -20.28 25.66
CA GLU A 73 5.38 -21.12 26.52
C GLU A 73 4.07 -21.51 25.79
N PHE A 74 3.42 -20.54 25.14
CA PHE A 74 2.22 -20.79 24.36
C PHE A 74 2.49 -21.69 23.14
N ASP A 75 3.61 -21.49 22.46
CA ASP A 75 4.03 -22.32 21.32
C ASP A 75 4.24 -23.79 21.76
N ASN A 76 4.98 -24.02 22.84
CA ASN A 76 5.18 -25.35 23.42
C ASN A 76 3.85 -25.99 23.88
N PHE A 77 2.96 -25.19 24.47
CA PHE A 77 1.63 -25.67 24.85
C PHE A 77 0.79 -26.05 23.62
N PHE A 78 0.81 -25.22 22.57
CA PHE A 78 0.13 -25.49 21.31
C PHE A 78 0.66 -26.77 20.66
N TRP A 79 1.99 -26.96 20.62
CA TRP A 79 2.63 -28.19 20.14
C TRP A 79 2.21 -29.41 20.95
N SER A 80 2.14 -29.30 22.28
CA SER A 80 1.78 -30.43 23.15
C SER A 80 0.41 -31.03 22.80
N ILE A 81 -0.53 -30.18 22.38
CA ILE A 81 -1.92 -30.50 22.03
C ILE A 81 -2.05 -30.91 20.56
N HIS A 82 -1.56 -30.08 19.65
CA HIS A 82 -1.82 -30.21 18.20
C HIS A 82 -0.69 -30.88 17.42
N LYS A 83 0.44 -31.20 18.08
CA LYS A 83 1.67 -31.73 17.45
C LYS A 83 2.13 -30.92 16.23
N SER A 84 1.89 -29.61 16.28
CA SER A 84 2.24 -28.62 15.26
C SER A 84 2.46 -27.27 15.94
N HIS A 85 3.22 -26.38 15.31
CA HIS A 85 3.44 -25.02 15.80
C HIS A 85 2.32 -24.08 15.32
N PRO A 86 1.95 -23.04 16.10
CA PRO A 86 1.01 -22.04 15.65
C PRO A 86 1.60 -21.25 14.49
N TRP A 87 0.75 -20.88 13.53
CA TRP A 87 1.17 -20.12 12.35
C TRP A 87 1.64 -18.72 12.76
N SER A 88 2.47 -18.06 11.97
CA SER A 88 2.94 -16.70 12.27
C SER A 88 1.81 -15.69 12.49
N LEU A 89 0.69 -15.84 11.76
CA LEU A 89 -0.50 -15.04 12.01
C LEU A 89 -1.17 -15.35 13.36
N GLN A 90 -1.19 -16.62 13.79
CA GLN A 90 -1.67 -17.01 15.12
C GLN A 90 -0.72 -16.55 16.23
N LYS A 91 0.60 -16.56 15.99
CA LYS A 91 1.60 -15.96 16.89
C LYS A 91 1.34 -14.47 17.05
N ALA A 92 1.10 -13.73 15.96
CA ALA A 92 0.70 -12.33 16.01
C ALA A 92 -0.59 -12.10 16.82
N TRP A 93 -1.59 -12.97 16.69
CA TRP A 93 -2.81 -12.91 17.51
C TRP A 93 -2.53 -13.14 18.99
N PHE A 94 -1.66 -14.10 19.33
CA PHE A 94 -1.23 -14.32 20.71
C PHE A 94 -0.51 -13.09 21.27
N LYS A 95 0.42 -12.50 20.52
CA LYS A 95 1.12 -11.26 20.93
C LYS A 95 0.15 -10.12 21.19
N ARG A 96 -0.83 -9.91 20.31
CA ARG A 96 -1.89 -8.91 20.51
C ARG A 96 -2.70 -9.16 21.79
N PHE A 97 -3.08 -10.40 22.02
CA PHE A 97 -3.79 -10.79 23.24
C PHE A 97 -2.93 -10.52 24.50
N TYR A 98 -1.67 -10.92 24.48
CA TYR A 98 -0.74 -10.73 25.61
C TYR A 98 -0.53 -9.25 25.93
N LEU A 99 -0.38 -8.42 24.89
CA LEU A 99 -0.30 -6.95 24.99
C LEU A 99 -1.64 -6.29 25.39
N GLY A 100 -2.68 -7.08 25.71
CA GLY A 100 -3.98 -6.61 26.19
C GLY A 100 -4.83 -5.93 25.12
N ARG A 101 -4.61 -6.21 23.83
CA ARG A 101 -5.28 -5.52 22.71
C ARG A 101 -6.44 -6.38 22.20
N SER A 102 -7.61 -5.76 22.06
CA SER A 102 -8.78 -6.36 21.39
C SER A 102 -8.68 -6.18 19.88
N PHE A 103 -9.09 -7.18 19.10
CA PHE A 103 -8.95 -7.16 17.64
C PHE A 103 -9.92 -8.12 16.95
N ALA A 104 -10.07 -7.94 15.63
CA ALA A 104 -10.77 -8.86 14.76
C ALA A 104 -9.79 -9.87 14.12
N LEU A 105 -10.16 -11.15 14.05
CA LEU A 105 -9.40 -12.20 13.39
C LEU A 105 -9.58 -12.11 11.86
N LEU A 106 -8.75 -11.25 11.27
CA LEU A 106 -8.64 -11.07 9.85
C LEU A 106 -7.79 -12.20 9.26
N ALA A 107 -8.48 -13.26 8.88
CA ALA A 107 -7.90 -14.41 8.19
C ALA A 107 -8.95 -15.06 7.27
N PRO A 108 -8.54 -15.71 6.17
CA PRO A 108 -9.42 -16.64 5.46
C PRO A 108 -9.87 -17.80 6.38
N THR A 109 -10.91 -18.51 5.95
CA THR A 109 -11.31 -19.77 6.59
C THR A 109 -10.19 -20.80 6.43
N GLY A 110 -9.99 -21.66 7.44
CA GLY A 110 -8.94 -22.68 7.42
C GLY A 110 -7.68 -22.37 8.23
N ILE A 111 -7.43 -21.10 8.62
CA ILE A 111 -6.29 -20.72 9.50
C ILE A 111 -6.47 -21.19 10.96
N GLY A 112 -7.59 -21.85 11.28
CA GLY A 112 -7.83 -22.36 12.63
C GLY A 112 -8.21 -21.28 13.64
N LYS A 113 -9.04 -20.30 13.27
CA LYS A 113 -9.54 -19.24 14.19
C LYS A 113 -10.17 -19.82 15.46
N THR A 114 -11.09 -20.77 15.29
CA THR A 114 -11.73 -21.47 16.40
C THR A 114 -10.72 -22.29 17.20
N THR A 115 -9.82 -23.01 16.52
CA THR A 115 -8.75 -23.78 17.18
C THR A 115 -7.86 -22.88 18.04
N PHE A 116 -7.47 -21.71 17.53
CA PHE A 116 -6.72 -20.71 18.29
C PHE A 116 -7.49 -20.23 19.52
N GLY A 117 -8.76 -19.83 19.38
CA GLY A 117 -9.59 -19.37 20.51
C GLY A 117 -9.79 -20.42 21.59
N LEU A 118 -10.01 -21.69 21.20
CA LEU A 118 -10.14 -22.82 22.13
C LEU A 118 -8.81 -23.09 22.86
N THR A 119 -7.70 -23.15 22.11
CA THR A 119 -6.37 -23.44 22.66
C THR A 119 -5.91 -22.32 23.60
N LEU A 120 -6.14 -21.06 23.24
CA LEU A 120 -5.85 -19.91 24.08
C LEU A 120 -6.67 -19.94 25.37
N SER A 121 -7.96 -20.30 25.29
CA SER A 121 -8.81 -20.42 26.48
C SER A 121 -8.32 -21.53 27.42
N TYR A 122 -7.88 -22.66 26.87
CA TYR A 122 -7.29 -23.74 27.66
C TYR A 122 -5.95 -23.32 28.29
N TYR A 123 -5.06 -22.71 27.52
CA TYR A 123 -3.79 -22.17 28.02
C TYR A 123 -4.00 -21.22 29.21
N LEU A 124 -4.98 -20.32 29.10
CA LEU A 124 -5.33 -19.39 30.18
C LEU A 124 -5.88 -20.09 31.42
N ALA A 125 -6.72 -21.11 31.24
CA ALA A 125 -7.29 -21.87 32.34
C ALA A 125 -6.23 -22.71 33.08
N GLU A 126 -5.35 -23.36 32.33
CA GLU A 126 -4.35 -24.31 32.82
C GLU A 126 -3.11 -23.59 33.38
N LYS A 127 -2.48 -22.72 32.59
CA LYS A 127 -1.18 -22.11 32.94
C LYS A 127 -1.32 -20.81 33.72
N LYS A 128 -2.40 -20.06 33.51
CA LYS A 128 -2.56 -18.71 34.09
C LYS A 128 -3.70 -18.60 35.11
N ASN A 129 -4.49 -19.66 35.31
CA ASN A 129 -5.69 -19.67 36.16
C ASN A 129 -6.65 -18.49 35.87
N LYS A 130 -6.81 -18.14 34.58
CA LYS A 130 -7.64 -17.04 34.09
C LYS A 130 -8.92 -17.55 33.44
N LYS A 131 -9.99 -16.75 33.51
CA LYS A 131 -11.30 -17.10 32.95
C LYS A 131 -11.49 -16.61 31.52
N SER A 132 -12.14 -17.44 30.71
CA SER A 132 -12.46 -17.16 29.30
C SER A 132 -13.94 -17.38 29.00
N TYR A 133 -14.51 -16.61 28.08
CA TYR A 133 -15.87 -16.81 27.56
C TYR A 133 -15.85 -16.97 26.04
N LEU A 134 -16.25 -18.15 25.57
CA LEU A 134 -16.39 -18.51 24.18
C LEU A 134 -17.85 -18.42 23.72
N ILE A 135 -18.11 -17.69 22.64
CA ILE A 135 -19.44 -17.40 22.13
C ILE A 135 -19.56 -17.90 20.69
N PHE A 136 -20.52 -18.80 20.47
CA PHE A 136 -20.79 -19.43 19.17
C PHE A 136 -22.17 -19.04 18.62
N PRO A 137 -22.39 -19.12 17.30
CA PRO A 137 -23.67 -18.70 16.70
C PRO A 137 -24.78 -19.73 16.91
N THR A 138 -24.46 -21.03 16.89
CA THR A 138 -25.44 -22.12 16.96
C THR A 138 -25.11 -23.09 18.09
N ARG A 139 -26.14 -23.84 18.52
CA ARG A 139 -26.00 -24.92 19.51
C ARG A 139 -25.05 -26.02 19.05
N LEU A 140 -25.12 -26.39 17.76
CA LEU A 140 -24.24 -27.38 17.17
C LEU A 140 -22.76 -26.98 17.28
N LEU A 141 -22.44 -25.71 17.04
CA LEU A 141 -21.05 -25.23 17.17
C LEU A 141 -20.58 -25.18 18.63
N VAL A 142 -21.48 -24.95 19.59
CA VAL A 142 -21.17 -25.12 21.02
C VAL A 142 -20.80 -26.57 21.31
N GLU A 143 -21.60 -27.54 20.85
CA GLU A 143 -21.32 -28.97 21.04
C GLU A 143 -19.99 -29.38 20.38
N GLN A 144 -19.72 -28.91 19.16
CA GLN A 144 -18.45 -29.14 18.48
C GLN A 144 -17.26 -28.54 19.24
N ALA A 145 -17.40 -27.34 19.80
CA ALA A 145 -16.37 -26.69 20.60
C ALA A 145 -16.07 -27.48 21.89
N ILE A 146 -17.11 -27.95 22.59
CA ILE A 146 -16.97 -28.79 23.79
C ILE A 146 -16.25 -30.09 23.45
N ASN A 147 -16.67 -30.77 22.38
CA ASN A 147 -16.04 -32.01 21.94
C ASN A 147 -14.56 -31.80 21.58
N LYS A 148 -14.23 -30.67 20.95
CA LYS A 148 -12.83 -30.29 20.67
C LYS A 148 -12.05 -30.06 21.96
N LEU A 149 -12.57 -29.34 22.95
CA LEU A 149 -11.90 -29.11 24.24
C LEU A 149 -11.68 -30.42 25.00
N ARG A 150 -12.68 -31.33 25.01
CA ARG A 150 -12.52 -32.66 25.60
C ARG A 150 -11.40 -33.45 24.92
N LYS A 151 -11.33 -33.42 23.58
CA LYS A 151 -10.23 -34.05 22.81
C LYS A 151 -8.86 -33.41 23.11
N MET A 152 -8.81 -32.12 23.43
CA MET A 152 -7.59 -31.42 23.85
C MET A 152 -7.15 -31.76 25.28
N GLY A 153 -7.96 -32.50 26.05
CA GLY A 153 -7.66 -32.87 27.44
C GLY A 153 -8.10 -31.84 28.48
N VAL A 154 -9.02 -30.93 28.13
CA VAL A 154 -9.53 -29.93 29.08
C VAL A 154 -10.37 -30.61 30.18
N PRO A 155 -10.07 -30.38 31.47
CA PRO A 155 -10.86 -30.94 32.57
C PRO A 155 -12.31 -30.45 32.56
N GLU A 156 -13.26 -31.33 32.87
CA GLU A 156 -14.70 -31.02 32.80
C GLU A 156 -15.10 -29.97 33.85
N GLU A 157 -14.41 -29.93 35.00
CA GLU A 157 -14.59 -28.92 36.04
C GLU A 157 -14.25 -27.50 35.56
N TYR A 158 -13.36 -27.35 34.57
CA TYR A 158 -13.02 -26.05 34.01
C TYR A 158 -14.12 -25.52 33.12
N MET A 159 -14.92 -26.40 32.52
CA MET A 159 -15.91 -26.05 31.51
C MET A 159 -17.29 -25.85 32.12
N LEU A 160 -17.91 -24.72 31.78
CA LEU A 160 -19.32 -24.48 32.00
C LEU A 160 -19.95 -24.06 30.68
N TYR A 161 -21.04 -24.69 30.28
CA TYR A 161 -21.58 -24.45 28.95
C TYR A 161 -23.11 -24.53 28.86
N PHE A 162 -23.66 -23.78 27.90
CA PHE A 162 -25.10 -23.64 27.67
C PHE A 162 -25.42 -23.73 26.16
N GLY A 163 -26.03 -24.85 25.73
CA GLY A 163 -26.33 -25.10 24.32
C GLY A 163 -26.79 -26.51 23.91
N GLU A 164 -26.76 -27.51 24.79
CA GLU A 164 -27.09 -28.92 24.46
C GLU A 164 -28.61 -29.21 24.29
N LYS A 165 -28.94 -30.43 23.80
CA LYS A 165 -30.29 -30.99 23.70
C LYS A 165 -31.16 -30.82 24.97
N PRO A 166 -32.50 -30.86 24.88
CA PRO A 166 -33.43 -30.65 26.01
C PRO A 166 -33.40 -31.69 27.14
N SER A 167 -32.39 -32.56 27.22
CA SER A 167 -32.29 -33.72 28.13
C SER A 167 -31.83 -33.40 29.56
N LEU A 168 -31.51 -32.14 29.88
CA LEU A 168 -31.12 -31.75 31.25
C LEU A 168 -32.35 -31.64 32.17
N THR A 169 -32.29 -32.33 33.31
CA THR A 169 -33.29 -32.23 34.38
C THR A 169 -33.32 -30.81 34.97
N LYS A 170 -34.46 -30.42 35.58
CA LYS A 170 -34.62 -29.09 36.22
C LYS A 170 -33.51 -28.80 37.25
N LYS A 171 -33.15 -29.82 38.05
CA LYS A 171 -32.07 -29.76 39.05
C LYS A 171 -30.70 -29.45 38.45
N GLN A 172 -30.33 -30.12 37.35
CA GLN A 172 -29.05 -29.87 36.66
C GLN A 172 -28.96 -28.46 36.04
N ARG A 173 -30.10 -27.90 35.60
CA ARG A 173 -30.15 -26.52 35.10
C ARG A 173 -29.95 -25.50 36.21
N GLU A 174 -30.59 -25.70 37.36
CA GLU A 174 -30.42 -24.85 38.55
C GLU A 174 -28.98 -24.91 39.07
N GLU A 175 -28.37 -26.09 39.09
CA GLU A 175 -26.97 -26.28 39.48
C GLU A 175 -25.99 -25.55 38.55
N ARG A 176 -26.17 -25.65 37.22
CA ARG A 176 -25.33 -24.90 36.26
C ARG A 176 -25.52 -23.39 36.38
N LEU A 177 -26.74 -22.91 36.65
CA LEU A 177 -27.01 -21.49 36.89
C LEU A 177 -26.35 -20.99 38.18
N LYS A 178 -26.37 -21.82 39.23
CA LYS A 178 -25.66 -21.53 40.48
C LYS A 178 -24.15 -21.43 40.27
N ARG A 179 -23.55 -22.41 39.57
CA ARG A 179 -22.12 -22.37 39.18
C ARG A 179 -21.78 -21.12 38.36
N LEU A 180 -22.68 -20.69 37.47
CA LEU A 180 -22.50 -19.47 36.69
C LEU A 180 -22.43 -18.22 37.58
N GLN A 181 -23.34 -18.09 38.55
CA GLN A 181 -23.41 -16.94 39.47
C GLN A 181 -22.26 -16.93 40.48
N GLU A 182 -21.89 -18.10 41.00
CA GLU A 182 -20.73 -18.26 41.90
C GLU A 182 -19.39 -18.11 41.14
N GLY A 183 -19.41 -18.18 39.81
CA GLY A 183 -18.23 -18.11 38.98
C GLY A 183 -17.37 -19.38 39.05
N ASP A 184 -17.95 -20.51 39.39
CA ASP A 184 -17.27 -21.81 39.53
C ASP A 184 -17.00 -22.46 38.15
N PHE A 185 -16.11 -21.83 37.38
CA PHE A 185 -15.64 -22.29 36.08
C PHE A 185 -14.38 -21.50 35.64
N LYS A 186 -13.65 -22.04 34.68
CA LYS A 186 -12.56 -21.33 33.99
C LYS A 186 -12.91 -20.98 32.54
N ILE A 187 -13.72 -21.79 31.87
CA ILE A 187 -14.13 -21.60 30.47
C ILE A 187 -15.66 -21.65 30.39
N LEU A 188 -16.27 -20.50 30.09
CA LEU A 188 -17.71 -20.42 29.79
C LEU A 188 -17.93 -20.58 28.28
N ILE A 189 -18.89 -21.40 27.86
CA ILE A 189 -19.20 -21.64 26.44
C ILE A 189 -20.69 -21.49 26.21
N SER A 190 -21.11 -20.62 25.31
CA SER A 190 -22.54 -20.47 25.04
C SER A 190 -22.86 -19.98 23.64
N THR A 191 -24.15 -19.90 23.33
CA THR A 191 -24.64 -19.24 22.13
C THR A 191 -24.74 -17.73 22.30
N SER A 192 -24.66 -16.97 21.20
CA SER A 192 -24.91 -15.52 21.20
C SER A 192 -26.28 -15.14 21.82
N MET A 193 -27.31 -15.98 21.63
CA MET A 193 -28.63 -15.79 22.23
C MET A 193 -28.64 -16.00 23.75
N PHE A 194 -27.79 -16.90 24.26
CA PHE A 194 -27.66 -17.11 25.70
C PHE A 194 -27.05 -15.88 26.38
N LEU A 195 -25.99 -15.29 25.81
CA LEU A 195 -25.45 -14.01 26.27
C LEU A 195 -26.54 -12.94 26.29
N TYR A 196 -27.34 -12.85 25.22
CA TYR A 196 -28.41 -11.87 25.14
C TYR A 196 -29.42 -12.03 26.29
N ARG A 197 -29.83 -13.25 26.64
CA ARG A 197 -30.87 -13.44 27.65
C ARG A 197 -30.36 -13.37 29.09
N ASN A 198 -29.09 -13.70 29.34
CA ASN A 198 -28.61 -14.01 30.70
C ASN A 198 -27.45 -13.11 31.18
N ILE A 199 -27.22 -11.96 30.55
CA ILE A 199 -26.11 -11.06 30.92
C ILE A 199 -26.12 -10.65 32.40
N GLU A 200 -27.29 -10.60 33.04
CA GLU A 200 -27.42 -10.26 34.47
C GLU A 200 -26.85 -11.32 35.39
N HIS A 201 -26.86 -12.59 34.96
CA HIS A 201 -26.32 -13.71 35.73
C HIS A 201 -24.86 -14.02 35.42
N ILE A 202 -24.29 -13.40 34.38
CA ILE A 202 -22.90 -13.64 33.97
C ILE A 202 -22.00 -12.65 34.71
N PRO A 203 -20.94 -13.11 35.40
CA PRO A 203 -20.04 -12.22 36.14
C PRO A 203 -19.33 -11.24 35.20
N LYS A 204 -19.33 -9.95 35.56
CA LYS A 204 -18.78 -8.87 34.75
C LYS A 204 -17.34 -8.55 35.18
N GLY A 205 -16.46 -8.24 34.23
CA GLY A 205 -15.08 -7.83 34.51
C GLY A 205 -14.14 -8.95 35.00
N VAL A 206 -14.59 -10.22 34.98
CA VAL A 206 -13.77 -11.37 35.42
C VAL A 206 -13.08 -12.10 34.27
N PHE A 207 -13.49 -11.85 33.03
CA PHE A 207 -12.99 -12.55 31.86
C PHE A 207 -11.74 -11.87 31.32
N SER A 208 -10.64 -12.63 31.26
CA SER A 208 -9.41 -12.18 30.57
C SER A 208 -9.55 -12.28 29.06
N LEU A 209 -10.35 -13.22 28.57
CA LEU A 209 -10.66 -13.41 27.15
C LEU A 209 -12.17 -13.53 26.94
N VAL A 210 -12.70 -12.74 26.01
CA VAL A 210 -14.02 -12.95 25.40
C VAL A 210 -13.80 -13.24 23.91
N PHE A 211 -14.18 -14.41 23.45
CA PHE A 211 -13.98 -14.87 22.08
C PHE A 211 -15.33 -15.05 21.38
N VAL A 212 -15.52 -14.41 20.23
CA VAL A 212 -16.73 -14.51 19.41
C VAL A 212 -16.39 -15.16 18.08
N ASP A 213 -16.85 -16.39 17.88
CA ASP A 213 -16.50 -17.22 16.73
C ASP A 213 -17.16 -16.77 15.42
N ASP A 214 -18.39 -16.24 15.48
CA ASP A 214 -19.08 -15.63 14.34
C ASP A 214 -19.64 -14.24 14.69
N VAL A 215 -19.09 -13.23 14.03
CA VAL A 215 -19.48 -11.84 14.23
C VAL A 215 -20.82 -11.52 13.60
N ASP A 216 -21.17 -12.11 12.45
CA ASP A 216 -22.43 -11.74 11.79
C ASP A 216 -23.63 -12.14 12.65
N SER A 217 -23.64 -13.38 13.16
CA SER A 217 -24.68 -13.82 14.10
C SER A 217 -24.67 -13.01 15.39
N PHE A 218 -23.49 -12.64 15.91
CA PHE A 218 -23.39 -11.82 17.12
C PHE A 218 -23.99 -10.42 16.92
N LEU A 219 -23.75 -9.82 15.74
CA LEU A 219 -24.17 -8.47 15.39
C LEU A 219 -25.63 -8.36 14.90
N LYS A 220 -26.32 -9.48 14.63
CA LYS A 220 -27.77 -9.48 14.35
C LYS A 220 -28.56 -8.73 15.43
N THR A 221 -28.11 -8.81 16.68
CA THR A 221 -28.70 -8.07 17.79
C THR A 221 -27.72 -7.00 18.29
N ALA A 222 -27.97 -5.73 17.94
CA ALA A 222 -27.05 -4.64 18.23
C ALA A 222 -26.72 -4.47 19.74
N LYS A 223 -27.63 -4.87 20.65
CA LYS A 223 -27.40 -4.86 22.10
C LYS A 223 -26.36 -5.88 22.58
N ASN A 224 -25.99 -6.88 21.77
CA ASN A 224 -24.92 -7.81 22.15
C ASN A 224 -23.56 -7.11 22.27
N ILE A 225 -23.35 -6.03 21.53
CA ILE A 225 -22.14 -5.20 21.62
C ILE A 225 -21.98 -4.67 23.06
N ASP A 226 -23.03 -4.05 23.60
CA ASP A 226 -23.03 -3.55 24.97
C ASP A 226 -22.76 -4.66 25.98
N LYS A 227 -23.39 -5.83 25.78
CA LYS A 227 -23.22 -6.98 26.67
C LYS A 227 -21.78 -7.48 26.66
N ALA A 228 -21.14 -7.56 25.49
CA ALA A 228 -19.72 -7.88 25.42
C ALA A 228 -18.84 -6.83 26.12
N LEU A 229 -19.17 -5.54 26.00
CA LEU A 229 -18.46 -4.48 26.73
C LEU A 229 -18.64 -4.61 28.26
N TYR A 230 -19.84 -4.96 28.73
CA TYR A 230 -20.09 -5.24 30.15
C TYR A 230 -19.23 -6.39 30.68
N LEU A 231 -19.01 -7.44 29.88
CA LEU A 231 -18.12 -8.54 30.27
C LEU A 231 -16.68 -8.08 30.48
N LEU A 232 -16.23 -7.06 29.74
CA LEU A 232 -14.88 -6.49 29.85
C LEU A 232 -14.75 -5.44 30.97
N GLY A 233 -15.83 -5.16 31.70
CA GLY A 233 -15.84 -4.24 32.85
C GLY A 233 -16.41 -2.85 32.56
N PHE A 234 -16.83 -2.55 31.32
CA PHE A 234 -17.48 -1.27 31.01
C PHE A 234 -18.88 -1.19 31.63
N THR A 235 -19.32 0.03 31.91
CA THR A 235 -20.65 0.34 32.44
C THR A 235 -21.54 0.96 31.37
N GLU A 236 -22.85 1.05 31.64
CA GLU A 236 -23.79 1.72 30.72
C GLU A 236 -23.41 3.20 30.49
N ARG A 237 -22.91 3.88 31.53
CA ARG A 237 -22.43 5.27 31.44
C ARG A 237 -21.26 5.42 30.46
N ASP A 238 -20.34 4.44 30.44
CA ASP A 238 -19.18 4.47 29.53
C ASP A 238 -19.62 4.32 28.08
N ILE A 239 -20.60 3.44 27.84
CA ILE A 239 -21.19 3.22 26.51
C ILE A 239 -21.93 4.49 26.04
N GLU A 240 -22.71 5.11 26.91
CA GLU A 240 -23.41 6.36 26.60
C GLU A 240 -22.45 7.50 26.29
N TRP A 241 -21.35 7.63 27.05
CA TRP A 241 -20.31 8.61 26.79
C TRP A 241 -19.66 8.40 25.41
N ALA A 242 -19.31 7.16 25.07
CA ALA A 242 -18.77 6.82 23.75
C ALA A 242 -19.79 7.07 22.62
N MET A 243 -21.06 6.72 22.82
CA MET A 243 -22.13 7.00 21.85
C MET A 243 -22.33 8.51 21.62
N LYS A 244 -22.22 9.33 22.69
CA LYS A 244 -22.29 10.79 22.59
C LYS A 244 -21.16 11.33 21.71
N ILE A 245 -19.92 10.87 21.93
CA ILE A 245 -18.76 11.25 21.10
C ILE A 245 -18.98 10.85 19.63
N ILE A 246 -19.47 9.64 19.37
CA ILE A 246 -19.76 9.17 18.00
C ILE A 246 -20.80 10.07 17.30
N ARG A 247 -21.85 10.48 18.00
CA ARG A 247 -22.90 11.38 17.46
C ARG A 247 -22.36 12.78 17.21
N LEU A 248 -21.66 13.36 18.17
CA LEU A 248 -21.03 14.67 18.04
C LEU A 248 -20.06 14.72 16.85
N ARG A 249 -19.19 13.71 16.71
CA ARG A 249 -18.27 13.61 15.56
C ARG A 249 -19.00 13.61 14.23
N LYS A 250 -20.14 12.91 14.15
CA LYS A 250 -20.98 12.84 12.94
C LYS A 250 -21.67 14.18 12.65
N GLU A 251 -22.19 14.85 13.67
CA GLU A 251 -22.82 16.17 13.54
C GLU A 251 -21.81 17.22 13.07
N LEU A 252 -20.61 17.26 13.66
CA LEU A 252 -19.55 18.17 13.24
C LEU A 252 -19.10 17.88 11.80
N ALA A 253 -18.93 16.62 11.41
CA ALA A 253 -18.53 16.27 10.04
C ALA A 253 -19.56 16.68 8.96
N GLN A 254 -20.82 16.91 9.33
CA GLN A 254 -21.88 17.32 8.40
C GLN A 254 -22.05 18.85 8.32
N LYS A 255 -21.49 19.60 9.25
CA LYS A 255 -21.54 21.06 9.26
C LYS A 255 -20.52 21.62 8.25
N PRO A 256 -20.94 22.49 7.31
CA PRO A 256 -20.04 23.01 6.28
C PRO A 256 -18.96 23.97 6.81
N ASN A 257 -19.15 24.58 7.99
CA ASN A 257 -18.19 25.49 8.64
C ASN A 257 -18.14 25.22 10.15
N VAL A 258 -17.32 24.27 10.59
CA VAL A 258 -17.10 23.98 12.02
C VAL A 258 -15.92 24.79 12.54
N SER A 259 -16.08 25.41 13.71
CA SER A 259 -14.98 26.14 14.36
C SER A 259 -13.88 25.17 14.83
N LYS A 260 -12.61 25.61 14.82
CA LYS A 260 -11.50 24.79 15.34
C LYS A 260 -11.71 24.39 16.81
N GLU A 261 -12.30 25.29 17.62
CA GLU A 261 -12.62 25.03 19.03
C GLU A 261 -13.61 23.88 19.24
N GLU A 262 -14.60 23.71 18.35
CA GLU A 262 -15.56 22.58 18.43
C GLU A 262 -14.86 21.23 18.21
N TRP A 263 -13.94 21.16 17.24
CA TRP A 263 -13.13 19.95 17.01
C TRP A 263 -12.19 19.65 18.17
N GLU A 264 -11.64 20.69 18.80
CA GLU A 264 -10.73 20.55 19.93
C GLU A 264 -11.44 20.05 21.19
N LYS A 265 -12.64 20.57 21.50
CA LYS A 265 -13.48 20.06 22.58
C LYS A 265 -13.78 18.57 22.39
N LEU A 266 -14.11 18.17 21.16
CA LEU A 266 -14.33 16.75 20.85
C LEU A 266 -13.07 15.92 21.07
N ARG A 267 -11.90 16.36 20.57
CA ARG A 267 -10.63 15.64 20.71
C ARG A 267 -10.21 15.46 22.18
N LYS A 268 -10.38 16.50 23.01
CA LYS A 268 -10.11 16.44 24.46
C LYS A 268 -11.02 15.43 25.16
N GLU A 269 -12.30 15.37 24.78
CA GLU A 269 -13.23 14.37 25.31
C GLU A 269 -12.90 12.95 24.82
N GLU A 270 -12.46 12.77 23.58
CA GLU A 270 -11.99 11.49 23.04
C GLU A 270 -10.76 10.97 23.80
N GLU A 271 -9.81 11.84 24.13
CA GLU A 271 -8.62 11.47 24.89
C GLU A 271 -8.95 11.08 26.33
N LYS A 272 -9.88 11.80 26.98
CA LYS A 272 -10.40 11.41 28.30
C LYS A 272 -11.07 10.04 28.26
N LEU A 273 -11.93 9.80 27.27
CA LEU A 273 -12.59 8.50 27.09
C LEU A 273 -11.56 7.40 26.89
N LYS A 274 -10.53 7.64 26.08
CA LYS A 274 -9.45 6.68 25.81
C LYS A 274 -8.72 6.27 27.10
N ARG A 275 -8.22 7.25 27.87
CA ARG A 275 -7.52 7.00 29.15
C ARG A 275 -8.42 6.35 30.19
N HIS A 276 -9.72 6.61 30.14
CA HIS A 276 -10.71 5.92 30.98
C HIS A 276 -10.90 4.46 30.56
N ALA A 277 -11.09 4.21 29.26
CA ALA A 277 -11.29 2.89 28.71
C ALA A 277 -10.11 1.94 28.99
N GLU A 278 -8.88 2.43 28.86
CA GLU A 278 -7.66 1.66 29.17
C GLU A 278 -7.58 1.22 30.65
N ARG A 279 -8.08 2.04 31.58
CA ARG A 279 -8.09 1.73 33.03
C ARG A 279 -9.23 0.78 33.42
N VAL A 280 -10.39 0.94 32.78
CA VAL A 280 -11.60 0.15 33.09
C VAL A 280 -11.51 -1.25 32.50
N ARG A 281 -10.95 -1.40 31.29
CA ARG A 281 -10.88 -2.67 30.56
C ARG A 281 -10.14 -3.74 31.37
N LYS A 282 -10.81 -4.86 31.67
CA LYS A 282 -10.27 -6.00 32.43
C LYS A 282 -9.90 -7.23 31.59
N GLY A 283 -10.16 -7.21 30.29
CA GLY A 283 -9.87 -8.33 29.40
C GLY A 283 -9.81 -7.93 27.93
N VAL A 284 -9.61 -8.94 27.10
CA VAL A 284 -9.46 -8.81 25.64
C VAL A 284 -10.68 -9.40 24.93
N LEU A 285 -11.20 -8.66 23.96
CA LEU A 285 -12.24 -9.14 23.05
C LEU A 285 -11.60 -9.53 21.71
N ILE A 286 -11.76 -10.80 21.34
CA ILE A 286 -11.37 -11.33 20.04
C ILE A 286 -12.64 -11.71 19.29
N VAL A 287 -12.81 -11.18 18.08
CA VAL A 287 -13.98 -11.48 17.25
C VAL A 287 -13.56 -11.97 15.89
N SER A 288 -14.26 -12.94 15.30
CA SER A 288 -14.00 -13.33 13.91
C SER A 288 -14.29 -12.21 12.92
N SER A 289 -13.60 -12.20 11.77
CA SER A 289 -13.94 -11.28 10.67
C SER A 289 -15.41 -11.40 10.24
N ALA A 290 -16.07 -10.29 9.90
CA ALA A 290 -17.44 -10.32 9.39
C ALA A 290 -17.48 -10.84 7.94
N THR A 291 -18.49 -11.64 7.59
CA THR A 291 -18.78 -12.05 6.21
C THR A 291 -19.62 -11.01 5.47
N SER A 292 -20.37 -10.18 6.21
CA SER A 292 -21.18 -9.09 5.66
C SER A 292 -20.74 -7.73 6.19
N ASN A 293 -21.04 -6.65 5.45
CA ASN A 293 -20.76 -5.30 5.94
C ASN A 293 -21.75 -4.94 7.06
N PRO A 294 -21.27 -4.75 8.29
CA PRO A 294 -22.16 -4.46 9.40
C PRO A 294 -22.75 -3.04 9.29
N ARG A 295 -24.05 -2.89 9.53
CA ARG A 295 -24.77 -1.61 9.32
C ARG A 295 -25.00 -0.76 10.58
N SER A 296 -24.87 -1.34 11.77
CA SER A 296 -25.22 -0.64 13.02
C SER A 296 -24.16 0.38 13.44
N GLU A 297 -24.58 1.59 13.83
CA GLU A 297 -23.67 2.60 14.40
C GLU A 297 -23.01 2.14 15.70
N ARG A 298 -23.65 1.25 16.46
CA ARG A 298 -23.12 0.72 17.73
C ARG A 298 -21.81 -0.03 17.58
N ILE A 299 -21.48 -0.53 16.39
CA ILE A 299 -20.21 -1.21 16.11
C ILE A 299 -19.02 -0.28 16.27
N LYS A 300 -19.22 1.03 16.11
CA LYS A 300 -18.20 2.04 16.35
C LYS A 300 -17.74 2.06 17.82
N LEU A 301 -18.53 1.52 18.76
CA LEU A 301 -18.12 1.38 20.16
C LEU A 301 -16.85 0.54 20.33
N PHE A 302 -16.67 -0.51 19.51
CA PHE A 302 -15.42 -1.29 19.54
C PHE A 302 -14.22 -0.44 19.16
N ARG A 303 -14.38 0.49 18.22
CA ARG A 303 -13.29 1.40 17.86
C ARG A 303 -13.00 2.40 18.97
N GLU A 304 -14.03 3.04 19.52
CA GLU A 304 -13.83 4.11 20.51
C GLU A 304 -13.37 3.57 21.89
N LEU A 305 -13.87 2.40 22.32
CA LEU A 305 -13.55 1.83 23.64
C LEU A 305 -12.44 0.77 23.61
N LEU A 306 -12.32 0.02 22.50
CA LEU A 306 -11.39 -1.12 22.41
C LEU A 306 -10.29 -0.92 21.35
N GLY A 307 -10.38 0.12 20.52
CA GLY A 307 -9.35 0.49 19.56
C GLY A 307 -9.36 -0.30 18.25
N PHE A 308 -10.42 -1.02 17.87
CA PHE A 308 -10.46 -1.78 16.61
C PHE A 308 -11.79 -1.70 15.88
N GLU A 309 -11.75 -1.79 14.54
CA GLU A 309 -12.94 -1.90 13.69
C GLU A 309 -13.24 -3.35 13.30
N VAL A 310 -14.52 -3.63 13.13
CA VAL A 310 -15.02 -4.91 12.62
C VAL A 310 -15.62 -4.68 11.25
N GLY A 311 -15.22 -5.48 10.27
CA GLY A 311 -15.80 -5.47 8.95
C GLY A 311 -15.37 -6.66 8.12
N ARG A 312 -15.73 -6.63 6.84
CA ARG A 312 -15.42 -7.69 5.89
C ARG A 312 -14.04 -7.47 5.27
N PRO A 313 -13.03 -8.27 5.62
CA PRO A 313 -11.77 -8.29 4.88
C PRO A 313 -12.00 -8.85 3.47
N LEU A 314 -11.27 -8.31 2.50
CA LEU A 314 -11.21 -8.85 1.15
C LEU A 314 -10.02 -9.80 1.07
N PHE A 315 -10.29 -11.10 1.05
CA PHE A 315 -9.28 -12.14 0.84
C PHE A 315 -9.47 -12.73 -0.56
N TYR A 316 -8.43 -12.68 -1.40
CA TYR A 316 -8.42 -13.30 -2.73
C TYR A 316 -7.30 -14.36 -2.82
N LEU A 317 -7.28 -15.30 -1.87
CA LEU A 317 -6.43 -16.48 -1.97
C LEU A 317 -7.17 -17.56 -2.75
N ARG A 318 -6.75 -17.82 -3.98
CA ARG A 318 -7.32 -18.85 -4.84
C ARG A 318 -6.22 -19.56 -5.63
N ASN A 319 -6.17 -20.89 -5.54
CA ASN A 319 -5.37 -21.76 -6.40
C ASN A 319 -6.33 -22.55 -7.27
N VAL A 320 -6.90 -21.88 -8.28
CA VAL A 320 -7.89 -22.48 -9.17
C VAL A 320 -7.42 -22.28 -10.59
N VAL A 321 -7.50 -23.36 -11.38
CA VAL A 321 -7.35 -23.27 -12.82
C VAL A 321 -8.69 -22.86 -13.40
N ASP A 322 -8.74 -21.68 -14.00
CA ASP A 322 -9.94 -21.12 -14.59
C ASP A 322 -9.94 -21.38 -16.09
N ALA A 323 -10.89 -22.20 -16.53
CA ALA A 323 -11.07 -22.58 -17.91
C ALA A 323 -12.38 -22.05 -18.47
N TYR A 324 -12.43 -21.95 -19.80
CA TYR A 324 -13.66 -21.63 -20.51
C TYR A 324 -13.85 -22.50 -21.75
N GLU A 325 -15.10 -22.67 -22.15
CA GLU A 325 -15.50 -23.39 -23.36
C GLU A 325 -16.55 -22.57 -24.10
N ASP A 326 -16.27 -22.23 -25.35
CA ASP A 326 -17.07 -21.33 -26.19
C ASP A 326 -17.62 -22.00 -27.46
N LYS A 327 -17.33 -23.30 -27.67
CA LYS A 327 -17.80 -24.07 -28.85
C LYS A 327 -19.30 -24.02 -29.10
N PHE A 328 -20.11 -23.81 -28.05
CA PHE A 328 -21.58 -23.77 -28.13
C PHE A 328 -22.12 -22.53 -28.85
N LEU A 329 -21.29 -21.51 -29.04
CA LEU A 329 -21.71 -20.28 -29.70
C LEU A 329 -21.83 -20.43 -31.21
N GLY A 330 -21.09 -21.34 -31.84
CA GLY A 330 -21.14 -21.56 -33.30
C GLY A 330 -20.96 -20.28 -34.13
N GLY A 331 -20.22 -19.28 -33.62
CA GLY A 331 -20.06 -17.96 -34.23
C GLY A 331 -21.14 -16.92 -33.88
N LYS A 332 -22.17 -17.27 -33.11
CA LYS A 332 -23.18 -16.32 -32.59
C LYS A 332 -22.66 -15.57 -31.36
N LYS A 333 -23.26 -14.41 -31.07
CA LYS A 333 -22.95 -13.60 -29.87
C LYS A 333 -23.51 -14.19 -28.57
N SER A 334 -24.61 -14.96 -28.67
CA SER A 334 -25.20 -15.66 -27.52
C SER A 334 -25.92 -16.94 -27.94
N VAL A 335 -26.06 -17.87 -27.00
CA VAL A 335 -26.83 -19.10 -27.16
C VAL A 335 -28.30 -18.86 -26.77
N GLU A 336 -29.23 -19.33 -27.59
CA GLU A 336 -30.69 -19.26 -27.34
C GLU A 336 -31.24 -20.56 -26.73
N ASP A 337 -30.68 -21.72 -27.11
CA ASP A 337 -31.03 -23.04 -26.56
C ASP A 337 -29.88 -23.58 -25.69
N HIS A 338 -30.16 -23.82 -24.40
CA HIS A 338 -29.15 -24.26 -23.43
C HIS A 338 -29.00 -25.76 -23.30
N LYS A 339 -29.84 -26.53 -24.01
CA LYS A 339 -29.73 -27.98 -24.03
C LYS A 339 -28.33 -28.50 -24.41
N PRO A 340 -27.59 -27.92 -25.39
CA PRO A 340 -26.22 -28.32 -25.67
C PRO A 340 -25.25 -28.08 -24.51
N LEU A 341 -25.47 -27.04 -23.70
CA LEU A 341 -24.68 -26.81 -22.49
C LEU A 341 -25.00 -27.88 -21.44
N TRP A 342 -26.28 -28.23 -21.27
CA TRP A 342 -26.71 -29.25 -20.31
C TRP A 342 -26.20 -30.64 -20.69
N ASP A 343 -26.14 -30.97 -21.98
CA ASP A 343 -25.55 -32.22 -22.48
C ASP A 343 -24.06 -32.30 -22.13
N PHE A 344 -23.32 -31.22 -22.36
CA PHE A 344 -21.91 -31.14 -21.97
C PHE A 344 -21.73 -31.25 -20.44
N VAL A 345 -22.59 -30.60 -19.65
CA VAL A 345 -22.58 -30.74 -18.18
C VAL A 345 -22.79 -32.19 -17.76
N ALA A 346 -23.73 -32.89 -18.39
CA ALA A 346 -24.01 -34.29 -18.09
C ALA A 346 -22.79 -35.19 -18.41
N GLU A 347 -22.13 -34.99 -19.54
CA GLU A 347 -20.91 -35.70 -19.91
C GLU A 347 -19.76 -35.41 -18.94
N PHE A 348 -19.53 -34.13 -18.63
CA PHE A 348 -18.45 -33.71 -17.73
C PHE A 348 -18.61 -34.29 -16.31
N VAL A 349 -19.83 -34.24 -15.76
CA VAL A 349 -20.14 -34.77 -14.42
C VAL A 349 -20.05 -36.30 -14.41
N LYS A 350 -20.35 -36.97 -15.53
CA LYS A 350 -20.19 -38.43 -15.66
C LYS A 350 -18.72 -38.84 -15.63
N GLU A 351 -17.84 -38.07 -16.27
CA GLU A 351 -16.39 -38.30 -16.23
C GLU A 351 -15.77 -37.96 -14.87
N HIS A 352 -16.32 -36.95 -14.17
CA HIS A 352 -15.84 -36.46 -12.89
C HIS A 352 -16.94 -36.51 -11.81
N PRO A 353 -17.34 -37.72 -11.34
CA PRO A 353 -18.59 -37.92 -10.59
C PRO A 353 -18.57 -37.45 -9.14
N LYS A 354 -17.50 -36.81 -8.65
CA LYS A 354 -17.36 -36.43 -7.24
C LYS A 354 -17.13 -34.93 -7.08
N GLY A 355 -17.79 -34.35 -6.08
CA GLY A 355 -17.43 -33.03 -5.57
C GLY A 355 -17.74 -31.86 -6.51
N GLY A 356 -18.72 -32.00 -7.39
CA GLY A 356 -19.10 -30.97 -8.35
C GLY A 356 -20.02 -29.90 -7.75
N LEU A 357 -19.71 -28.64 -8.01
CA LEU A 357 -20.63 -27.52 -7.78
C LEU A 357 -21.05 -26.94 -9.13
N ILE A 358 -22.34 -26.96 -9.43
CA ILE A 358 -22.89 -26.46 -10.69
C ILE A 358 -23.65 -25.17 -10.41
N TYR A 359 -23.34 -24.13 -11.18
CA TYR A 359 -23.92 -22.81 -11.01
C TYR A 359 -24.61 -22.37 -12.30
N VAL A 360 -25.88 -22.00 -12.16
CA VAL A 360 -26.65 -21.33 -13.21
C VAL A 360 -26.52 -19.82 -13.03
N SER A 361 -26.52 -19.08 -14.13
CA SER A 361 -26.47 -17.61 -14.09
C SER A 361 -27.70 -17.00 -13.40
N GLN A 362 -27.49 -15.89 -12.69
CA GLN A 362 -28.51 -15.27 -11.82
C GLN A 362 -29.73 -14.75 -12.60
N ASP A 363 -29.56 -14.32 -13.85
CA ASP A 363 -30.63 -13.81 -14.71
C ASP A 363 -31.72 -14.85 -15.03
N ARG A 364 -31.44 -16.14 -14.85
CA ARG A 364 -32.39 -17.23 -15.11
C ARG A 364 -33.15 -17.71 -13.88
N GLY A 365 -32.68 -17.33 -12.70
CA GLY A 365 -33.34 -17.65 -11.44
C GLY A 365 -33.41 -19.14 -11.13
N LYS A 366 -34.38 -19.48 -10.27
CA LYS A 366 -34.53 -20.80 -9.67
C LYS A 366 -35.12 -21.84 -10.63
N GLU A 367 -36.06 -21.44 -11.49
CA GLU A 367 -36.75 -22.37 -12.39
C GLU A 367 -35.77 -23.14 -13.29
N GLU A 368 -34.70 -22.48 -13.73
CA GLU A 368 -33.64 -23.11 -14.52
C GLU A 368 -32.79 -24.10 -13.70
N VAL A 369 -32.58 -23.84 -12.40
CA VAL A 369 -31.91 -24.78 -11.49
C VAL A 369 -32.74 -26.06 -11.38
N ASP A 370 -34.04 -25.93 -11.16
CA ASP A 370 -34.94 -27.08 -11.00
C ASP A 370 -35.00 -27.91 -12.30
N ARG A 371 -35.13 -27.25 -13.47
CA ARG A 371 -35.07 -27.92 -14.78
C ARG A 371 -33.75 -28.63 -15.04
N LEU A 372 -32.63 -28.02 -14.70
CA LEU A 372 -31.31 -28.63 -14.86
C LEU A 372 -31.14 -29.85 -13.95
N VAL A 373 -31.62 -29.77 -12.71
CA VAL A 373 -31.60 -30.90 -11.77
C VAL A 373 -32.44 -32.06 -12.30
N GLU A 374 -33.67 -31.80 -12.78
CA GLU A 374 -34.51 -32.82 -13.41
C GLU A 374 -33.82 -33.45 -14.64
N TYR A 375 -33.21 -32.61 -15.49
CA TYR A 375 -32.51 -33.06 -16.69
C TYR A 375 -31.33 -33.99 -16.35
N LEU A 376 -30.46 -33.59 -15.43
CA LEU A 376 -29.28 -34.38 -15.05
C LEU A 376 -29.66 -35.68 -14.33
N ASN A 377 -30.71 -35.66 -13.49
CA ASN A 377 -31.24 -36.88 -12.88
C ASN A 377 -31.84 -37.84 -13.93
N SER A 378 -32.50 -37.33 -14.97
CA SER A 378 -33.02 -38.15 -16.08
C SER A 378 -31.90 -38.88 -16.87
N LYS A 379 -30.67 -38.35 -16.82
CA LYS A 379 -29.47 -38.95 -17.44
C LYS A 379 -28.74 -39.93 -16.50
N GLY A 380 -29.30 -40.22 -15.32
CA GLY A 380 -28.75 -41.17 -14.36
C GLY A 380 -27.67 -40.62 -13.42
N LEU A 381 -27.54 -39.29 -13.30
CA LEU A 381 -26.64 -38.63 -12.34
C LEU A 381 -27.42 -38.22 -11.10
N LYS A 382 -26.93 -38.51 -9.89
CA LYS A 382 -27.58 -38.06 -8.65
C LYS A 382 -27.17 -36.63 -8.32
N VAL A 383 -28.03 -35.67 -8.66
CA VAL A 383 -27.77 -34.23 -8.53
C VAL A 383 -28.85 -33.57 -7.69
N VAL A 384 -28.47 -32.68 -6.78
CA VAL A 384 -29.38 -32.09 -5.78
C VAL A 384 -29.38 -30.56 -5.85
N SER A 385 -30.54 -29.93 -5.67
CA SER A 385 -30.71 -28.48 -5.59
C SER A 385 -30.18 -27.93 -4.27
N TYR A 386 -29.65 -26.69 -4.28
CA TYR A 386 -29.13 -26.01 -3.09
C TYR A 386 -30.15 -25.90 -1.93
N GLU A 387 -31.45 -25.97 -2.20
CA GLU A 387 -32.50 -25.89 -1.17
C GLU A 387 -32.60 -27.17 -0.33
N GLU A 388 -32.28 -28.31 -0.92
CA GLU A 388 -32.33 -29.61 -0.25
C GLU A 388 -30.95 -30.08 0.22
N MET A 389 -29.92 -29.27 -0.01
CA MET A 389 -28.54 -29.57 0.32
C MET A 389 -28.38 -30.07 1.76
N ASP A 390 -28.99 -29.39 2.75
CA ASP A 390 -28.84 -29.74 4.18
C ASP A 390 -29.28 -31.17 4.51
N LYS A 391 -30.22 -31.75 3.73
CA LYS A 391 -30.68 -33.14 3.90
C LYS A 391 -29.72 -34.17 3.30
N HIS A 392 -28.94 -33.77 2.29
CA HIS A 392 -28.09 -34.65 1.49
C HIS A 392 -26.58 -34.37 1.68
N LEU A 393 -26.19 -33.57 2.67
CA LEU A 393 -24.79 -33.24 2.94
C LEU A 393 -23.92 -34.48 3.19
N GLU A 394 -24.41 -35.44 3.98
CA GLU A 394 -23.65 -36.67 4.27
C GLU A 394 -23.52 -37.56 3.03
N GLU A 395 -24.55 -37.62 2.19
CA GLU A 395 -24.52 -38.36 0.93
C GLU A 395 -23.53 -37.73 -0.07
N TYR A 396 -23.49 -36.39 -0.12
CA TYR A 396 -22.51 -35.65 -0.91
C TYR A 396 -21.08 -35.85 -0.40
N GLU A 397 -20.88 -35.88 0.92
CA GLU A 397 -19.57 -36.16 1.53
C GLU A 397 -19.06 -37.57 1.22
N ARG A 398 -19.95 -38.57 1.23
CA ARG A 398 -19.62 -39.95 0.81
C ARG A 398 -19.42 -40.11 -0.70
N GLY A 399 -19.77 -39.09 -1.49
CA GLY A 399 -19.69 -39.10 -2.95
C GLY A 399 -20.84 -39.86 -3.63
N GLU A 400 -21.95 -40.07 -2.93
CA GLU A 400 -23.18 -40.65 -3.49
C GLU A 400 -23.94 -39.62 -4.34
N VAL A 401 -23.93 -38.35 -3.92
CA VAL A 401 -24.41 -37.22 -4.73
C VAL A 401 -23.25 -36.70 -5.58
N ASN A 402 -23.44 -36.65 -6.90
CA ASN A 402 -22.38 -36.29 -7.84
C ASN A 402 -22.08 -34.78 -7.81
N ALA A 403 -23.14 -33.97 -7.78
CA ALA A 403 -23.02 -32.52 -7.79
C ALA A 403 -24.19 -31.82 -7.09
N LEU A 404 -23.92 -30.60 -6.60
CA LEU A 404 -24.92 -29.68 -6.06
C LEU A 404 -25.16 -28.54 -7.05
N VAL A 405 -26.41 -28.16 -7.28
CA VAL A 405 -26.80 -27.12 -8.25
C VAL A 405 -27.35 -25.90 -7.53
N GLY A 406 -26.87 -24.71 -7.90
CA GLY A 406 -27.45 -23.46 -7.43
C GLY A 406 -27.19 -22.29 -8.35
N ILE A 407 -27.39 -21.09 -7.82
CA ILE A 407 -27.27 -19.84 -8.58
C ILE A 407 -25.90 -19.22 -8.30
N ALA A 408 -25.22 -18.73 -9.34
CA ALA A 408 -23.95 -18.01 -9.28
C ALA A 408 -24.14 -16.61 -8.64
N SER A 409 -24.50 -16.55 -7.35
CA SER A 409 -24.77 -15.28 -6.65
C SER A 409 -24.21 -15.32 -5.23
N TYR A 410 -23.70 -14.19 -4.75
CA TYR A 410 -23.15 -14.09 -3.40
C TYR A 410 -24.15 -14.34 -2.27
N ARG A 411 -25.45 -14.32 -2.58
CA ARG A 411 -26.53 -14.61 -1.63
C ARG A 411 -26.84 -16.10 -1.54
N ASN A 412 -26.44 -16.90 -2.53
CA ASN A 412 -26.75 -18.31 -2.58
C ASN A 412 -25.90 -19.10 -1.55
N PRO A 413 -26.49 -20.02 -0.76
CA PRO A 413 -25.77 -20.83 0.23
C PRO A 413 -24.59 -21.66 -0.35
N LEU A 414 -24.69 -22.16 -1.58
CA LEU A 414 -23.59 -22.90 -2.23
C LEU A 414 -22.40 -21.99 -2.54
N ALA A 415 -22.64 -20.73 -2.89
CA ALA A 415 -21.58 -19.75 -3.09
C ALA A 415 -21.13 -19.11 -1.76
N ARG A 416 -21.99 -19.17 -0.71
CA ARG A 416 -21.77 -18.53 0.60
C ARG A 416 -22.12 -19.46 1.76
N GLY A 417 -21.09 -19.85 2.52
CA GLY A 417 -21.27 -20.57 3.79
C GLY A 417 -21.14 -22.08 3.66
N PHE A 418 -21.05 -22.60 2.43
CA PHE A 418 -20.63 -23.97 2.17
C PHE A 418 -19.10 -24.13 2.32
N ASP A 419 -18.67 -25.05 3.18
CA ASP A 419 -17.25 -25.31 3.45
C ASP A 419 -16.96 -26.81 3.65
N MET A 420 -16.68 -27.50 2.54
CA MET A 420 -16.28 -28.92 2.51
C MET A 420 -15.02 -29.10 1.65
N PRO A 421 -13.86 -28.61 2.12
CA PRO A 421 -12.63 -28.55 1.32
C PRO A 421 -12.08 -29.92 0.92
N HIS A 422 -12.41 -30.98 1.64
CA HIS A 422 -12.04 -32.37 1.32
C HIS A 422 -12.93 -33.00 0.24
N VAL A 423 -14.09 -32.41 -0.07
CA VAL A 423 -15.07 -32.96 -1.02
C VAL A 423 -15.09 -32.17 -2.32
N VAL A 424 -15.17 -30.83 -2.26
CA VAL A 424 -15.38 -29.99 -3.44
C VAL A 424 -14.14 -29.99 -4.33
N ARG A 425 -14.29 -30.33 -5.61
CA ARG A 425 -13.19 -30.43 -6.59
C ARG A 425 -13.28 -29.36 -7.68
N TYR A 426 -14.47 -29.13 -8.21
CA TYR A 426 -14.68 -28.22 -9.33
C TYR A 426 -15.97 -27.42 -9.23
N ALA A 427 -15.99 -26.28 -9.92
CA ALA A 427 -17.14 -25.40 -10.11
C ALA A 427 -17.42 -25.27 -11.61
N LEU A 428 -18.64 -25.62 -12.04
CA LEU A 428 -19.07 -25.55 -13.42
C LEU A 428 -20.14 -24.47 -13.55
N PHE A 429 -19.90 -23.47 -14.39
CA PHE A 429 -20.84 -22.40 -14.66
C PHE A 429 -21.56 -22.67 -15.98
N VAL A 430 -22.86 -22.97 -15.88
CA VAL A 430 -23.75 -23.19 -17.02
C VAL A 430 -24.20 -21.84 -17.52
N GLY A 431 -23.38 -21.25 -18.39
CA GLY A 431 -23.48 -19.86 -18.79
C GLY A 431 -22.55 -18.95 -17.98
N VAL A 432 -22.17 -17.82 -18.57
CA VAL A 432 -21.37 -16.79 -17.90
C VAL A 432 -22.21 -16.22 -16.74
N PRO A 433 -21.69 -16.12 -15.51
CA PRO A 433 -22.39 -15.44 -14.42
C PRO A 433 -22.71 -14.00 -14.80
N LYS A 434 -24.01 -13.66 -14.89
CA LYS A 434 -24.50 -12.37 -15.40
C LYS A 434 -25.49 -11.71 -14.45
N LEU A 435 -25.48 -10.38 -14.45
CA LEU A 435 -26.50 -9.50 -13.88
C LEU A 435 -27.28 -8.88 -15.04
N LYS A 436 -28.61 -8.97 -14.96
CA LYS A 436 -29.55 -8.30 -15.87
C LYS A 436 -30.10 -7.06 -15.16
N PHE A 437 -29.95 -5.90 -15.78
CA PHE A 437 -30.52 -4.64 -15.32
C PHE A 437 -31.47 -4.10 -16.37
N THR A 438 -32.74 -3.89 -16.02
CA THR A 438 -33.67 -3.22 -16.91
C THR A 438 -33.31 -1.73 -17.00
N LEU A 439 -33.44 -1.14 -18.18
CA LEU A 439 -33.24 0.30 -18.38
C LEU A 439 -34.51 1.14 -18.11
N LYS A 440 -35.55 0.51 -17.55
CA LYS A 440 -36.73 1.20 -17.04
C LYS A 440 -36.37 2.01 -15.80
N VAL A 441 -36.66 3.29 -15.83
CA VAL A 441 -36.26 4.26 -14.80
C VAL A 441 -37.15 4.19 -13.56
N GLU A 442 -38.29 3.51 -13.67
CA GLU A 442 -39.23 3.22 -12.59
C GLU A 442 -38.70 2.18 -11.59
N GLU A 443 -37.56 1.53 -11.87
CA GLU A 443 -36.95 0.53 -10.98
C GLU A 443 -36.18 1.14 -9.79
N HIS A 444 -35.78 0.28 -8.86
CA HIS A 444 -35.05 0.62 -7.64
C HIS A 444 -33.74 1.37 -7.97
N ILE A 445 -33.42 2.42 -7.21
CA ILE A 445 -32.25 3.31 -7.39
C ILE A 445 -30.93 2.56 -7.61
N SER A 446 -30.79 1.39 -6.99
CA SER A 446 -29.62 0.53 -7.15
C SER A 446 -29.42 0.06 -8.60
N HIS A 447 -30.48 -0.28 -9.34
CA HIS A 447 -30.35 -0.77 -10.72
C HIS A 447 -29.85 0.33 -11.65
N ILE A 448 -30.39 1.54 -11.49
CA ILE A 448 -29.93 2.74 -12.22
C ILE A 448 -28.46 3.02 -11.93
N LEU A 449 -28.06 2.96 -10.65
CA LEU A 449 -26.67 3.13 -10.24
C LEU A 449 -25.75 2.10 -10.91
N TRP A 450 -26.13 0.82 -10.93
CA TRP A 450 -25.34 -0.24 -11.56
C TRP A 450 -25.24 -0.05 -13.08
N ALA A 451 -26.32 0.33 -13.75
CA ALA A 451 -26.32 0.64 -15.18
C ALA A 451 -25.37 1.79 -15.52
N LEU A 452 -25.43 2.90 -14.78
CA LEU A 452 -24.52 4.04 -14.99
C LEU A 452 -23.05 3.69 -14.72
N VAL A 453 -22.78 2.91 -13.68
CA VAL A 453 -21.42 2.42 -13.40
C VAL A 453 -20.90 1.52 -14.53
N ALA A 454 -21.77 0.74 -15.17
CA ALA A 454 -21.41 -0.08 -16.32
C ALA A 454 -21.19 0.76 -17.60
N ILE A 455 -21.97 1.81 -17.82
CA ILE A 455 -21.87 2.69 -19.01
C ILE A 455 -20.69 3.65 -18.91
N ARG A 456 -20.34 4.12 -17.71
CA ARG A 456 -19.27 5.11 -17.46
C ARG A 456 -17.96 4.84 -18.23
N PRO A 457 -17.38 3.62 -18.24
CA PRO A 457 -16.12 3.36 -18.94
C PRO A 457 -16.24 3.50 -20.46
N LEU A 458 -17.43 3.22 -21.03
CA LEU A 458 -17.68 3.41 -22.46
C LEU A 458 -17.64 4.90 -22.82
N ILE A 459 -18.28 5.73 -22.01
CA ILE A 459 -18.30 7.19 -22.17
C ILE A 459 -16.90 7.79 -21.99
N ALA A 460 -16.12 7.28 -21.02
CA ALA A 460 -14.78 7.80 -20.75
C ALA A 460 -13.76 7.52 -21.87
N LYS A 461 -13.96 6.45 -22.66
CA LYS A 461 -13.11 6.10 -23.81
C LYS A 461 -13.38 7.00 -25.03
N ASP A 462 -14.57 7.56 -25.12
CA ASP A 462 -15.00 8.40 -26.24
C ASP A 462 -14.75 9.88 -25.94
N LYS A 463 -13.94 10.57 -26.75
CA LYS A 463 -13.51 11.95 -26.45
C LYS A 463 -14.69 12.92 -26.38
N GLU A 464 -15.64 12.82 -27.30
CA GLU A 464 -16.76 13.77 -27.40
C GLU A 464 -17.82 13.51 -26.32
N LEU A 465 -18.16 12.24 -26.08
CA LEU A 465 -19.10 11.88 -25.00
C LEU A 465 -18.49 12.16 -23.62
N ARG A 466 -17.18 11.98 -23.46
CA ARG A 466 -16.47 12.29 -22.21
C ARG A 466 -16.60 13.76 -21.82
N GLU A 467 -16.37 14.67 -22.75
CA GLU A 467 -16.48 16.12 -22.51
C GLU A 467 -17.91 16.54 -22.20
N ARG A 468 -18.91 15.91 -22.84
CA ARG A 468 -20.34 16.22 -22.63
C ARG A 468 -20.95 15.62 -21.35
N TYR A 469 -20.61 14.38 -21.02
CA TYR A 469 -21.37 13.58 -20.03
C TYR A 469 -20.57 13.08 -18.83
N LEU A 470 -19.24 12.98 -18.87
CA LEU A 470 -18.51 12.29 -17.79
C LEU A 470 -18.70 12.94 -16.41
N GLN A 471 -18.63 14.28 -16.34
CA GLN A 471 -18.86 15.01 -15.08
C GLN A 471 -20.30 14.88 -14.57
N LYS A 472 -21.30 14.89 -15.47
CA LYS A 472 -22.71 14.70 -15.11
C LYS A 472 -22.93 13.29 -14.58
N LEU A 473 -22.35 12.30 -15.24
CA LEU A 473 -22.46 10.89 -14.89
C LEU A 473 -21.78 10.59 -13.54
N ASP A 474 -20.61 11.17 -13.27
CA ASP A 474 -19.95 11.08 -11.96
C ASP A 474 -20.81 11.68 -10.84
N ARG A 475 -21.43 12.85 -11.10
CA ARG A 475 -22.35 13.50 -10.16
C ARG A 475 -23.61 12.66 -9.91
N TRP A 476 -24.20 12.07 -10.94
CA TRP A 476 -25.35 11.18 -10.81
C TRP A 476 -24.99 9.94 -9.99
N ILE A 477 -23.87 9.28 -10.29
CA ILE A 477 -23.38 8.13 -9.53
C ILE A 477 -23.20 8.48 -8.06
N GLU A 478 -22.61 9.64 -7.74
CA GLU A 478 -22.41 10.09 -6.35
C GLU A 478 -23.74 10.31 -5.63
N ARG A 479 -24.70 11.00 -6.27
CA ARG A 479 -26.04 11.24 -5.73
C ARG A 479 -26.81 9.92 -5.54
N LEU A 480 -26.81 9.04 -6.53
CA LEU A 480 -27.48 7.74 -6.46
C LEU A 480 -26.85 6.85 -5.37
N ARG A 481 -25.52 6.85 -5.21
CA ARG A 481 -24.83 6.14 -4.11
C ARG A 481 -25.34 6.58 -2.74
N LYS A 482 -25.57 7.90 -2.55
CA LYS A 482 -26.12 8.46 -1.31
C LYS A 482 -27.51 7.92 -0.99
N TYR A 483 -28.35 7.69 -1.99
CA TYR A 483 -29.75 7.27 -1.82
C TYR A 483 -30.00 5.77 -2.00
N SER A 484 -29.05 5.02 -2.56
CA SER A 484 -29.17 3.59 -2.91
C SER A 484 -29.55 2.64 -1.75
N TYR A 485 -29.46 3.10 -0.50
CA TYR A 485 -29.76 2.34 0.71
C TYR A 485 -31.13 2.65 1.32
N LEU A 486 -31.86 3.62 0.78
CA LEU A 486 -33.17 4.03 1.27
C LEU A 486 -34.24 3.11 0.67
N SER A 487 -35.24 2.74 1.47
CA SER A 487 -36.41 2.02 0.97
C SER A 487 -37.33 2.98 0.21
N GLU A 488 -38.05 2.48 -0.78
CA GLU A 488 -39.06 3.27 -1.52
C GLU A 488 -40.12 3.84 -0.56
N GLU A 489 -40.57 3.07 0.44
CA GLU A 489 -41.47 3.58 1.49
C GLU A 489 -40.92 4.80 2.25
N PHE A 490 -39.60 4.89 2.45
CA PHE A 490 -38.97 6.03 3.12
C PHE A 490 -38.88 7.25 2.20
N ILE A 491 -38.64 7.00 0.90
CA ILE A 491 -38.60 8.04 -0.14
C ILE A 491 -39.99 8.65 -0.32
N GLU A 492 -41.04 7.82 -0.40
CA GLU A 492 -42.42 8.28 -0.53
C GLU A 492 -42.89 9.14 0.66
N ARG A 493 -42.40 8.86 1.87
CA ARG A 493 -42.72 9.63 3.08
C ARG A 493 -42.01 10.99 3.14
N ASN A 494 -41.01 11.26 2.29
CA ASN A 494 -40.25 12.51 2.30
C ASN A 494 -40.36 13.21 0.94
N GLU A 495 -41.30 14.15 0.87
CA GLU A 495 -41.71 14.82 -0.37
C GLU A 495 -40.56 15.54 -1.10
N ARG A 496 -39.68 16.21 -0.36
CA ARG A 496 -38.48 16.87 -0.91
C ARG A 496 -37.46 15.86 -1.45
N LEU A 497 -37.31 14.72 -0.79
CA LEU A 497 -36.38 13.68 -1.22
C LEU A 497 -36.91 12.95 -2.45
N LYS A 498 -38.22 12.70 -2.49
CA LYS A 498 -38.94 12.15 -3.64
C LYS A 498 -38.72 13.01 -4.88
N GLU A 499 -38.93 14.32 -4.78
CA GLU A 499 -38.72 15.26 -5.89
C GLU A 499 -37.25 15.25 -6.39
N ILE A 500 -36.28 15.20 -5.47
CA ILE A 500 -34.85 15.10 -5.83
C ILE A 500 -34.54 13.81 -6.59
N ILE A 501 -35.13 12.69 -6.18
CA ILE A 501 -34.90 11.37 -6.77
C ILE A 501 -35.63 11.24 -8.10
N GLU A 502 -36.84 11.77 -8.24
CA GLU A 502 -37.60 11.80 -9.50
C GLU A 502 -36.91 12.66 -10.56
N ASN A 503 -36.41 13.84 -10.18
CA ASN A 503 -35.60 14.66 -11.09
C ASN A 503 -34.34 13.92 -11.57
N LEU A 504 -33.65 13.25 -10.64
CA LEU A 504 -32.48 12.44 -10.96
C LEU A 504 -32.81 11.25 -11.87
N ARG A 505 -33.95 10.60 -11.63
CA ARG A 505 -34.50 9.53 -12.49
C ARG A 505 -34.72 10.05 -13.91
N ASN A 506 -35.39 11.19 -14.06
CA ASN A 506 -35.69 11.78 -15.37
C ASN A 506 -34.41 12.18 -16.14
N GLU A 507 -33.44 12.84 -15.49
CA GLU A 507 -32.16 13.18 -16.10
C GLU A 507 -31.41 11.93 -16.62
N VAL A 508 -31.46 10.83 -15.85
CA VAL A 508 -30.83 9.57 -16.24
C VAL A 508 -31.62 8.87 -17.36
N ARG A 509 -32.95 8.99 -17.37
CA ARG A 509 -33.81 8.47 -18.46
C ARG A 509 -33.41 9.05 -19.80
N GLU A 510 -33.36 10.38 -19.89
CA GLU A 510 -32.99 11.09 -21.12
C GLU A 510 -31.59 10.71 -21.61
N PHE A 511 -30.66 10.46 -20.69
CA PHE A 511 -29.32 10.00 -21.04
C PHE A 511 -29.31 8.58 -21.62
N ILE A 512 -30.05 7.65 -21.03
CA ILE A 512 -30.07 6.25 -21.45
C ILE A 512 -30.87 6.07 -22.76
N GLU A 513 -31.95 6.83 -22.94
CA GLU A 513 -32.80 6.79 -24.14
C GLU A 513 -32.17 7.50 -25.35
N ASN A 514 -31.08 8.24 -25.15
CA ASN A 514 -30.36 8.90 -26.24
C ASN A 514 -29.83 7.86 -27.26
N PRO A 515 -30.22 7.96 -28.55
CA PRO A 515 -29.78 7.03 -29.60
C PRO A 515 -28.25 6.88 -29.72
N GLU A 516 -27.50 7.98 -29.56
CA GLU A 516 -26.03 8.00 -29.62
C GLU A 516 -25.42 7.12 -28.52
N ILE A 517 -26.03 7.14 -27.32
CA ILE A 517 -25.60 6.33 -26.18
C ILE A 517 -25.98 4.86 -26.38
N LEU A 518 -27.19 4.57 -26.87
CA LEU A 518 -27.65 3.21 -27.13
C LEU A 518 -26.81 2.52 -28.22
N GLU A 519 -26.45 3.23 -29.29
CA GLU A 519 -25.53 2.72 -30.32
C GLU A 519 -24.17 2.41 -29.71
N ARG A 520 -23.62 3.30 -28.88
CA ARG A 520 -22.33 3.06 -28.22
C ARG A 520 -22.34 1.87 -27.28
N ILE A 521 -23.46 1.62 -26.60
CA ILE A 521 -23.66 0.42 -25.78
C ILE A 521 -23.74 -0.83 -26.67
N LYS A 522 -24.43 -0.77 -27.82
CA LYS A 522 -24.53 -1.89 -28.77
C LYS A 522 -23.18 -2.27 -29.39
N GLU A 523 -22.32 -1.29 -29.66
CA GLU A 523 -20.95 -1.49 -30.17
C GLU A 523 -19.98 -2.05 -29.13
N SER A 524 -20.28 -1.92 -27.84
CA SER A 524 -19.40 -2.38 -26.77
C SER A 524 -19.10 -3.87 -26.84
N ASP A 525 -17.83 -4.24 -26.70
CA ASP A 525 -17.39 -5.64 -26.54
C ASP A 525 -17.61 -6.19 -25.11
N GLU A 526 -18.13 -5.38 -24.20
CA GLU A 526 -18.21 -5.67 -22.76
C GLU A 526 -19.65 -5.63 -22.21
N ILE A 527 -20.61 -5.15 -22.99
CA ILE A 527 -22.00 -4.97 -22.53
C ILE A 527 -22.94 -5.55 -23.58
N THR A 528 -23.82 -6.46 -23.15
CA THR A 528 -24.91 -6.96 -23.98
C THR A 528 -26.16 -6.14 -23.70
N LEU A 529 -26.78 -5.65 -24.77
CA LEU A 529 -28.08 -4.97 -24.73
C LEU A 529 -29.12 -5.90 -25.35
N ARG A 530 -30.14 -6.29 -24.58
CA ARG A 530 -31.28 -7.08 -25.06
C ARG A 530 -32.54 -6.25 -25.05
N TRP A 531 -33.41 -6.47 -26.03
CA TRP A 531 -34.74 -5.88 -26.08
C TRP A 531 -35.78 -6.96 -25.77
N ASP A 532 -36.77 -6.61 -24.95
CA ASP A 532 -37.92 -7.44 -24.63
C ASP A 532 -39.21 -6.60 -24.77
N GLU A 533 -40.28 -7.16 -25.32
CA GLU A 533 -41.54 -6.44 -25.56
C GLU A 533 -42.24 -5.98 -24.27
N LYS A 534 -42.04 -6.69 -23.15
CA LYS A 534 -42.61 -6.36 -21.84
C LYS A 534 -41.66 -5.52 -20.99
N GLU A 535 -40.36 -5.80 -21.04
CA GLU A 535 -39.35 -5.19 -20.15
C GLU A 535 -38.53 -4.05 -20.80
N GLY A 536 -38.60 -3.84 -22.11
CA GLY A 536 -37.82 -2.83 -22.82
C GLY A 536 -36.34 -3.22 -22.97
N TYR A 537 -35.45 -2.23 -23.05
CA TYR A 537 -34.01 -2.50 -23.11
C TYR A 537 -33.48 -2.98 -21.76
N SER A 538 -32.71 -4.06 -21.76
CA SER A 538 -32.00 -4.59 -20.60
C SER A 538 -30.51 -4.69 -20.88
N LEU A 539 -29.73 -4.28 -19.89
CA LEU A 539 -28.27 -4.26 -19.91
C LEU A 539 -27.75 -5.47 -19.12
N ILE A 540 -26.92 -6.27 -19.78
CA ILE A 540 -26.33 -7.48 -19.23
C ILE A 540 -24.83 -7.27 -19.06
N VAL A 541 -24.34 -7.52 -17.84
CA VAL A 541 -22.92 -7.46 -17.48
C VAL A 541 -22.56 -8.65 -16.60
N ALA A 542 -21.26 -8.96 -16.49
CA ALA A 542 -20.79 -10.07 -15.67
C ALA A 542 -21.03 -9.86 -14.16
N ASP A 543 -21.50 -10.91 -13.47
CA ASP A 543 -21.44 -11.02 -12.00
C ASP A 543 -20.08 -11.55 -11.56
N VAL A 544 -19.11 -10.64 -11.46
CA VAL A 544 -17.75 -10.96 -11.02
C VAL A 544 -17.73 -11.48 -9.59
N THR A 545 -18.61 -10.97 -8.72
CA THR A 545 -18.63 -11.38 -7.31
C THR A 545 -19.19 -12.79 -7.17
N GLY A 546 -20.28 -13.10 -7.89
CA GLY A 546 -20.85 -14.43 -7.98
C GLY A 546 -19.82 -15.46 -8.45
N TYR A 547 -19.13 -15.16 -9.54
CA TYR A 547 -18.07 -16.01 -10.07
C TYR A 547 -16.91 -16.25 -9.08
N LEU A 548 -16.31 -15.20 -8.51
CA LEU A 548 -15.18 -15.33 -7.58
C LEU A 548 -15.54 -16.13 -6.32
N GLN A 549 -16.75 -15.96 -5.79
CA GLN A 549 -17.19 -16.67 -4.59
C GLN A 549 -17.49 -18.14 -4.84
N ALA A 550 -18.11 -18.45 -5.98
CA ALA A 550 -18.45 -19.80 -6.39
C ALA A 550 -17.18 -20.60 -6.75
N SER A 551 -16.35 -20.08 -7.65
CA SER A 551 -15.07 -20.70 -8.03
C SER A 551 -14.13 -20.86 -6.82
N GLY A 552 -14.10 -19.87 -5.92
CA GLY A 552 -13.33 -19.93 -4.67
C GLY A 552 -13.77 -21.03 -3.70
N ARG A 553 -14.93 -21.68 -3.88
CA ARG A 553 -15.31 -22.85 -3.07
C ARG A 553 -14.46 -24.08 -3.37
N THR A 554 -13.87 -24.13 -4.56
CA THR A 554 -13.04 -25.24 -5.04
C THR A 554 -11.60 -25.19 -4.52
N SER A 555 -11.19 -24.07 -3.93
CA SER A 555 -9.84 -23.87 -3.40
C SER A 555 -9.93 -23.30 -2.00
N ARG A 556 -9.53 -24.07 -1.00
CA ARG A 556 -9.56 -23.68 0.42
C ARG A 556 -8.21 -23.86 1.08
N LEU A 557 -7.97 -23.04 2.10
CA LEU A 557 -6.75 -23.06 2.87
C LEU A 557 -6.80 -24.20 3.90
N TYR A 558 -5.71 -24.96 4.01
CA TYR A 558 -5.50 -25.98 5.02
C TYR A 558 -4.04 -25.96 5.49
N ALA A 559 -3.69 -26.77 6.49
CA ALA A 559 -2.35 -26.79 7.09
C ALA A 559 -1.19 -27.05 6.11
N GLY A 560 -1.43 -27.78 5.03
CA GLY A 560 -0.43 -28.07 4.00
C GLY A 560 -0.37 -27.08 2.84
N GLY A 561 -1.25 -26.07 2.78
CA GLY A 561 -1.30 -25.15 1.63
C GLY A 561 -2.69 -24.65 1.26
N LEU A 562 -2.78 -24.08 0.06
CA LEU A 562 -4.04 -23.78 -0.60
C LEU A 562 -4.37 -24.93 -1.56
N THR A 563 -5.52 -25.59 -1.37
CA THR A 563 -5.88 -26.72 -2.22
C THR A 563 -6.06 -26.29 -3.67
N LYS A 564 -5.59 -27.08 -4.62
CA LYS A 564 -5.92 -26.88 -6.03
C LYS A 564 -7.41 -27.12 -6.28
N GLY A 565 -8.00 -26.33 -7.18
CA GLY A 565 -9.37 -26.46 -7.64
C GLY A 565 -9.51 -26.19 -9.14
N PHE A 566 -10.67 -26.50 -9.70
CA PHE A 566 -10.97 -26.26 -11.11
C PHE A 566 -12.25 -25.47 -11.27
N SER A 567 -12.25 -24.50 -12.17
CA SER A 567 -13.44 -23.70 -12.51
C SER A 567 -13.62 -23.68 -14.02
N LEU A 568 -14.78 -24.09 -14.51
CA LEU A 568 -15.09 -24.09 -15.94
C LEU A 568 -16.31 -23.21 -16.22
N VAL A 569 -16.15 -22.22 -17.10
CA VAL A 569 -17.24 -21.37 -17.58
C VAL A 569 -17.65 -21.79 -18.98
N LEU A 570 -18.91 -22.24 -19.13
CA LEU A 570 -19.50 -22.50 -20.45
C LEU A 570 -20.02 -21.18 -20.99
N VAL A 571 -19.37 -20.65 -22.03
CA VAL A 571 -19.61 -19.30 -22.52
C VAL A 571 -20.90 -19.30 -23.37
N ASP A 572 -21.94 -18.66 -22.84
CA ASP A 572 -23.22 -18.46 -23.51
C ASP A 572 -23.42 -17.00 -24.00
N ASP A 573 -22.54 -16.07 -23.61
CA ASP A 573 -22.51 -14.66 -24.06
C ASP A 573 -21.07 -14.13 -24.06
N VAL A 574 -20.54 -13.82 -25.26
CA VAL A 574 -19.14 -13.37 -25.45
C VAL A 574 -18.86 -12.03 -24.78
N LYS A 575 -19.80 -11.08 -24.85
CA LYS A 575 -19.57 -9.74 -24.32
C LYS A 575 -19.56 -9.75 -22.80
N ALA A 576 -20.47 -10.50 -22.20
CA ALA A 576 -20.47 -10.72 -20.76
C ALA A 576 -19.18 -11.45 -20.31
N PHE A 577 -18.70 -12.43 -21.08
CA PHE A 577 -17.44 -13.12 -20.79
C PHE A 577 -16.23 -12.18 -20.85
N ASN A 578 -16.13 -11.35 -21.89
CA ASN A 578 -15.08 -10.32 -22.00
C ASN A 578 -15.12 -9.35 -20.81
N ASN A 579 -16.32 -8.97 -20.36
CA ASN A 579 -16.50 -8.15 -19.17
C ASN A 579 -16.03 -8.86 -17.89
N LEU A 580 -16.31 -10.16 -17.77
CA LEU A 580 -15.85 -11.00 -16.67
C LEU A 580 -14.32 -11.05 -16.65
N GLN A 581 -13.68 -11.44 -17.75
CA GLN A 581 -12.22 -11.55 -17.90
C GLN A 581 -11.51 -10.24 -17.53
N LYS A 582 -12.02 -9.09 -18.00
CA LYS A 582 -11.42 -7.79 -17.69
C LYS A 582 -11.57 -7.41 -16.21
N LYS A 583 -12.74 -7.65 -15.62
CA LYS A 583 -13.01 -7.24 -14.23
C LYS A 583 -12.42 -8.18 -13.18
N VAL A 584 -12.25 -9.47 -13.46
CA VAL A 584 -11.59 -10.39 -12.51
C VAL A 584 -10.13 -9.99 -12.26
N LYS A 585 -9.43 -9.46 -13.27
CA LYS A 585 -8.05 -8.96 -13.15
C LYS A 585 -7.90 -7.84 -12.13
N TRP A 586 -8.95 -7.04 -11.89
CA TRP A 586 -8.91 -6.01 -10.84
C TRP A 586 -8.76 -6.61 -9.43
N PHE A 587 -9.22 -7.85 -9.24
CA PHE A 587 -9.15 -8.56 -7.97
C PHE A 587 -7.84 -9.32 -7.82
N SER A 588 -7.44 -10.08 -8.84
CA SER A 588 -6.11 -10.70 -8.93
C SER A 588 -5.66 -10.74 -10.38
N ASP A 589 -4.47 -10.19 -10.64
CA ASP A 589 -3.85 -10.20 -11.97
C ASP A 589 -3.46 -11.62 -12.42
N GLU A 590 -3.39 -12.58 -11.48
CA GLU A 590 -3.10 -13.99 -11.74
C GLU A 590 -4.29 -14.76 -12.34
N ILE A 591 -5.50 -14.20 -12.30
CA ILE A 591 -6.68 -14.86 -12.85
C ILE A 591 -6.69 -14.72 -14.37
N GLU A 592 -6.35 -15.81 -15.03
CA GLU A 592 -6.42 -15.96 -16.46
C GLU A 592 -7.33 -17.13 -16.85
N PHE A 593 -8.21 -16.88 -17.81
CA PHE A 593 -9.12 -17.90 -18.33
C PHE A 593 -8.46 -18.60 -19.51
N ILE A 594 -8.18 -19.89 -19.36
CA ILE A 594 -7.51 -20.73 -20.36
C ILE A 594 -8.57 -21.49 -21.17
N PRO A 595 -8.45 -21.63 -22.50
CA PRO A 595 -9.34 -22.49 -23.27
C PRO A 595 -9.32 -23.92 -22.74
N LEU A 596 -10.48 -24.57 -22.57
CA LEU A 596 -10.56 -25.92 -22.01
C LEU A 596 -9.67 -26.95 -22.74
N LYS A 597 -9.53 -26.78 -24.07
CA LYS A 597 -8.67 -27.61 -24.93
C LYS A 597 -7.17 -27.55 -24.59
N GLU A 598 -6.71 -26.48 -23.91
CA GLU A 598 -5.32 -26.29 -23.49
C GLU A 598 -5.07 -26.80 -22.07
N VAL A 599 -6.11 -27.24 -21.36
CA VAL A 599 -6.03 -27.75 -19.99
C VAL A 599 -5.92 -29.28 -20.00
N ASP A 600 -4.83 -29.81 -19.45
CA ASP A 600 -4.72 -31.24 -19.16
C ASP A 600 -5.57 -31.60 -17.93
N LEU A 601 -6.85 -31.95 -18.18
CA LEU A 601 -7.80 -32.31 -17.13
C LEU A 601 -7.35 -33.52 -16.32
N LYS A 602 -6.67 -34.49 -16.94
CA LYS A 602 -6.26 -35.72 -16.25
C LYS A 602 -5.23 -35.38 -15.17
N THR A 603 -4.15 -34.69 -15.56
CA THR A 603 -3.10 -34.27 -14.61
C THR A 603 -3.66 -33.33 -13.54
N LEU A 604 -4.54 -32.40 -13.93
CA LEU A 604 -5.17 -31.47 -13.00
C LEU A 604 -6.01 -32.18 -11.92
N PHE A 605 -6.89 -33.10 -12.32
CA PHE A 605 -7.73 -33.82 -11.36
C PHE A 605 -6.94 -34.80 -10.49
N GLU A 606 -5.84 -35.38 -11.00
CA GLU A 606 -4.89 -36.16 -10.18
C GLU A 606 -4.25 -35.30 -9.07
N GLU A 607 -3.86 -34.06 -9.38
CA GLU A 607 -3.35 -33.12 -8.37
C GLU A 607 -4.42 -32.68 -7.36
N ILE A 608 -5.63 -32.37 -7.85
CA ILE A 608 -6.77 -32.02 -6.98
C ILE A 608 -7.05 -33.16 -6.00
N GLU A 609 -7.10 -34.41 -6.47
CA GLU A 609 -7.39 -35.57 -5.63
C GLU A 609 -6.27 -35.82 -4.60
N LYS A 610 -5.00 -35.68 -4.99
CA LYS A 610 -3.87 -35.72 -4.05
C LYS A 610 -4.02 -34.68 -2.94
N ASP A 611 -4.43 -33.47 -3.27
CA ASP A 611 -4.70 -32.42 -2.28
C ASP A 611 -5.89 -32.76 -1.38
N ARG A 612 -6.99 -33.32 -1.91
CA ARG A 612 -8.14 -33.75 -1.11
C ARG A 612 -7.79 -34.85 -0.11
N GLN A 613 -6.97 -35.82 -0.53
CA GLN A 613 -6.48 -36.88 0.36
C GLN A 613 -5.58 -36.33 1.48
N LYS A 614 -4.77 -35.29 1.21
CA LYS A 614 -3.99 -34.61 2.26
C LYS A 614 -4.90 -33.89 3.26
N VAL A 615 -5.93 -33.18 2.76
CA VAL A 615 -6.92 -32.51 3.63
C VAL A 615 -7.68 -33.53 4.46
N GLU A 616 -8.09 -34.66 3.89
CA GLU A 616 -8.82 -35.71 4.61
C GLU A 616 -8.00 -36.35 5.72
N ARG A 617 -6.73 -36.70 5.43
CA ARG A 617 -5.77 -37.19 6.44
C ARG A 617 -5.57 -36.19 7.58
N PHE A 618 -5.44 -34.90 7.23
CA PHE A 618 -5.36 -33.83 8.21
C PHE A 618 -6.62 -33.71 9.07
N LEU A 619 -7.82 -33.78 8.49
CA LEU A 619 -9.08 -33.75 9.23
C LEU A 619 -9.24 -34.95 10.18
N LYS A 620 -8.64 -36.09 9.83
CA LYS A 620 -8.55 -37.30 10.68
C LYS A 620 -7.48 -37.20 11.79
N GLY A 621 -6.70 -36.12 11.82
CA GLY A 621 -5.73 -35.82 12.87
C GLY A 621 -4.28 -36.20 12.55
N GLU A 622 -3.97 -36.56 11.30
CA GLU A 622 -2.59 -36.81 10.87
C GLU A 622 -1.82 -35.49 10.67
N VAL A 623 -0.55 -35.46 11.07
CA VAL A 623 0.32 -34.28 10.93
C VAL A 623 0.79 -34.18 9.47
N PRO A 624 0.65 -33.01 8.81
CA PRO A 624 1.20 -32.80 7.47
C PRO A 624 2.73 -32.94 7.46
N GLU A 625 3.29 -33.56 6.43
CA GLU A 625 4.75 -33.70 6.25
C GLU A 625 5.47 -32.33 6.15
N GLU A 626 4.79 -31.32 5.58
CA GLU A 626 5.24 -29.93 5.55
C GLU A 626 4.08 -28.98 5.89
N VAL A 627 4.30 -28.06 6.84
CA VAL A 627 3.39 -26.94 7.12
C VAL A 627 3.88 -25.73 6.34
N LYS A 628 3.16 -25.32 5.28
CA LYS A 628 3.51 -24.13 4.52
C LYS A 628 3.03 -22.87 5.24
N GLU A 629 3.95 -21.95 5.48
CA GLU A 629 3.64 -20.62 6.01
C GLU A 629 3.00 -19.77 4.91
N LEU A 630 1.66 -19.74 4.89
CA LEU A 630 0.91 -19.14 3.78
C LEU A 630 0.63 -17.65 3.96
N ILE A 631 0.59 -17.15 5.21
CA ILE A 631 0.30 -15.74 5.49
C ILE A 631 1.24 -15.18 6.55
N LYS A 632 2.09 -14.24 6.14
CA LYS A 632 3.00 -13.52 7.05
C LYS A 632 2.42 -12.16 7.47
N PRO A 633 2.32 -11.84 8.78
CA PRO A 633 1.95 -10.52 9.24
C PRO A 633 3.12 -9.54 9.09
N VAL A 634 2.92 -8.45 8.33
CA VAL A 634 3.94 -7.45 8.00
C VAL A 634 3.45 -6.05 8.39
N LEU A 635 4.28 -5.27 9.08
CA LEU A 635 4.04 -3.84 9.32
C LEU A 635 4.68 -3.02 8.19
N VAL A 636 3.91 -2.22 7.47
CA VAL A 636 4.40 -1.30 6.46
C VAL A 636 4.34 0.12 7.00
N ILE A 637 5.49 0.79 7.08
CA ILE A 637 5.60 2.18 7.55
C ILE A 637 5.98 3.06 6.37
N VAL A 638 5.19 4.09 6.09
CA VAL A 638 5.51 5.12 5.09
C VAL A 638 5.64 6.49 5.74
N GLU A 639 6.22 7.46 5.02
CA GLU A 639 6.43 8.79 5.58
C GLU A 639 5.11 9.55 5.89
N SER A 640 4.06 9.41 5.08
CA SER A 640 2.87 10.28 5.15
C SER A 640 1.55 9.50 5.34
N PRO A 641 0.60 10.02 6.15
CA PRO A 641 -0.70 9.39 6.35
C PRO A 641 -1.52 9.22 5.06
N ASN A 642 -1.35 10.15 4.10
CA ASN A 642 -2.01 10.07 2.81
C ASN A 642 -1.47 8.89 1.99
N LYS A 643 -0.14 8.70 1.92
CA LYS A 643 0.46 7.52 1.29
C LYS A 643 -0.07 6.24 1.93
N ALA A 644 -0.07 6.15 3.26
CA ALA A 644 -0.58 4.97 3.97
C ALA A 644 -2.03 4.65 3.60
N ARG A 645 -2.90 5.66 3.55
CA ARG A 645 -4.33 5.50 3.21
C ARG A 645 -4.52 5.09 1.75
N THR A 646 -3.78 5.71 0.83
CA THR A 646 -3.84 5.37 -0.59
C THR A 646 -3.40 3.93 -0.83
N ILE A 647 -2.27 3.53 -0.24
CA ILE A 647 -1.75 2.16 -0.36
C ILE A 647 -2.76 1.15 0.20
N ALA A 648 -3.29 1.39 1.40
CA ALA A 648 -4.27 0.50 2.00
C ALA A 648 -5.54 0.36 1.14
N ASN A 649 -6.00 1.45 0.51
CA ASN A 649 -7.18 1.43 -0.35
C ASN A 649 -6.99 0.64 -1.66
N PHE A 650 -5.76 0.40 -2.12
CA PHE A 650 -5.51 -0.45 -3.31
C PHE A 650 -5.95 -1.90 -3.11
N PHE A 651 -5.96 -2.36 -1.86
CA PHE A 651 -6.35 -3.71 -1.47
C PHE A 651 -7.78 -3.77 -0.94
N GLY A 652 -8.58 -2.73 -1.23
CA GLY A 652 -9.97 -2.59 -0.85
C GLY A 652 -10.18 -1.74 0.39
N LYS A 653 -11.34 -1.84 1.06
CA LYS A 653 -11.62 -1.01 2.25
C LYS A 653 -10.80 -1.53 3.44
N PRO A 654 -9.79 -0.79 3.92
CA PRO A 654 -8.97 -1.25 5.03
C PRO A 654 -9.76 -1.24 6.34
N LEU A 655 -9.44 -2.19 7.21
CA LEU A 655 -9.94 -2.19 8.59
C LEU A 655 -8.98 -1.40 9.46
N ARG A 656 -9.52 -0.50 10.28
CA ARG A 656 -8.69 0.36 11.13
C ARG A 656 -8.56 -0.22 12.52
N ARG A 657 -7.36 -0.07 13.07
CA ARG A 657 -7.06 -0.36 14.47
C ARG A 657 -6.16 0.76 15.01
N ARG A 658 -6.21 0.97 16.31
CA ARG A 658 -5.38 1.94 17.03
C ARG A 658 -4.31 1.20 17.80
N VAL A 659 -3.07 1.67 17.70
CA VAL A 659 -1.93 1.21 18.49
C VAL A 659 -1.31 2.46 19.12
N GLY A 660 -1.42 2.61 20.43
CA GLY A 660 -1.01 3.86 21.08
C GLY A 660 -1.72 5.08 20.48
N GLU A 661 -0.94 6.01 19.93
CA GLU A 661 -1.42 7.24 19.27
C GLU A 661 -1.54 7.15 17.75
N ILE A 662 -1.13 6.03 17.13
CA ILE A 662 -1.24 5.85 15.68
C ILE A 662 -2.44 5.00 15.29
N ASP A 663 -3.05 5.37 14.16
CA ASP A 663 -3.98 4.50 13.45
C ASP A 663 -3.20 3.60 12.48
N VAL A 664 -3.51 2.31 12.51
CA VAL A 664 -3.00 1.31 11.58
C VAL A 664 -4.15 0.79 10.72
N MET A 665 -3.85 0.52 9.44
CA MET A 665 -4.80 0.01 8.46
C MET A 665 -4.42 -1.41 8.07
N GLU A 666 -5.31 -2.35 8.33
CA GLU A 666 -5.08 -3.77 8.09
C GLU A 666 -5.74 -4.20 6.77
N VAL A 667 -4.93 -4.80 5.89
CA VAL A 667 -5.33 -5.33 4.57
C VAL A 667 -4.65 -6.67 4.30
N SER A 668 -5.22 -7.47 3.41
CA SER A 668 -4.65 -8.75 3.01
C SER A 668 -4.15 -8.70 1.58
N LEU A 669 -2.92 -9.15 1.36
CA LEU A 669 -2.31 -9.32 0.05
C LEU A 669 -2.39 -10.77 -0.47
N GLY A 670 -2.81 -11.71 0.39
CA GLY A 670 -2.87 -13.13 0.07
C GLY A 670 -1.79 -13.86 0.86
N ASP A 671 -0.56 -13.81 0.38
CA ASP A 671 0.64 -14.35 1.03
C ASP A 671 1.08 -13.55 2.28
N LYS A 672 0.63 -12.29 2.38
CA LYS A 672 0.95 -11.36 3.46
C LYS A 672 -0.30 -10.70 4.02
N PHE A 673 -0.24 -10.44 5.32
CA PHE A 673 -1.22 -9.66 6.06
C PHE A 673 -0.59 -8.33 6.46
N LEU A 674 -0.94 -7.26 5.75
CA LEU A 674 -0.29 -5.96 5.88
C LEU A 674 -0.99 -5.11 6.95
N THR A 675 -0.21 -4.58 7.87
CA THR A 675 -0.59 -3.52 8.80
C THR A 675 0.11 -2.25 8.34
N ILE A 676 -0.60 -1.30 7.75
CA ILE A 676 -0.02 -0.12 7.11
C ILE A 676 -0.22 1.11 8.00
N THR A 677 0.83 1.89 8.24
CA THR A 677 0.78 3.13 9.03
C THR A 677 1.79 4.16 8.52
N ALA A 678 1.85 5.34 9.15
CA ALA A 678 2.75 6.40 8.76
C ALA A 678 3.54 7.00 9.94
N SER A 679 4.79 7.40 9.69
CA SER A 679 5.65 8.11 10.65
C SER A 679 5.35 9.62 10.74
N ALA A 680 4.52 10.13 9.82
CA ALA A 680 4.19 11.54 9.65
C ALA A 680 5.43 12.44 9.40
N GLY A 681 6.36 11.97 8.57
CA GLY A 681 7.64 12.60 8.23
C GLY A 681 8.80 12.07 9.07
N HIS A 682 9.85 12.89 9.23
CA HIS A 682 11.02 12.58 10.08
C HIS A 682 10.60 12.33 11.53
N VAL A 683 11.24 11.37 12.19
CA VAL A 683 11.00 11.03 13.60
C VAL A 683 12.04 11.62 14.54
N TYR A 684 13.26 11.81 14.05
CA TYR A 684 14.42 12.31 14.78
C TYR A 684 15.06 13.49 14.03
N ASP A 685 15.68 14.41 14.76
CA ASP A 685 16.53 15.48 14.20
C ASP A 685 17.73 15.76 15.13
N LEU A 686 18.76 16.45 14.61
CA LEU A 686 19.96 16.79 15.37
C LEU A 686 19.62 17.62 16.60
N ILE A 687 20.20 17.25 17.75
CA ILE A 687 19.95 17.97 19.00
C ILE A 687 20.38 19.44 18.92
N LYS A 688 19.78 20.28 19.75
CA LYS A 688 20.10 21.72 19.80
C LYS A 688 21.27 22.09 20.75
N LYS A 689 21.82 21.13 21.49
CA LYS A 689 22.83 21.38 22.55
C LYS A 689 24.23 21.67 22.00
N ASN A 690 24.94 22.57 22.70
CA ASN A 690 26.31 23.00 22.45
C ASN A 690 27.11 23.02 23.76
N GLU A 691 27.58 21.86 24.23
CA GLU A 691 28.34 21.74 25.48
C GLU A 691 29.54 20.80 25.31
N GLY A 692 30.69 21.18 25.87
CA GLY A 692 31.93 20.40 25.81
C GLY A 692 32.41 20.14 24.37
N ASN A 693 32.54 18.85 24.02
CA ASN A 693 32.97 18.39 22.70
C ASN A 693 31.81 18.30 21.68
N VAL A 694 30.59 18.74 22.04
CA VAL A 694 29.43 18.77 21.15
C VAL A 694 29.37 20.11 20.43
N PHE A 695 29.48 20.07 19.10
CA PHE A 695 29.38 21.22 18.21
C PHE A 695 28.11 21.13 17.34
N HIS A 696 27.14 21.99 17.65
CA HIS A 696 25.80 22.09 17.06
C HIS A 696 25.09 20.75 16.90
N GLY A 697 25.13 19.94 17.96
CA GLY A 697 24.52 18.61 18.03
C GLY A 697 25.38 17.45 17.50
N VAL A 698 26.66 17.70 17.17
CA VAL A 698 27.59 16.67 16.70
C VAL A 698 28.78 16.58 17.66
N ILE A 699 29.08 15.39 18.19
CA ILE A 699 30.31 15.16 18.95
C ILE A 699 31.48 15.17 17.98
N VAL A 700 32.49 15.98 18.28
CA VAL A 700 33.75 16.02 17.54
C VAL A 700 34.82 15.35 18.39
N GLU A 701 35.24 14.15 17.99
CA GLU A 701 36.33 13.44 18.68
C GLU A 701 37.69 13.88 18.12
N GLY A 702 38.56 14.42 18.98
CA GLY A 702 39.88 14.94 18.61
C GLY A 702 39.99 16.47 18.75
N ASP A 703 41.02 17.06 18.15
CA ASP A 703 41.17 18.52 18.08
C ASP A 703 40.24 19.08 16.99
N ARG A 704 39.65 20.26 17.19
CA ARG A 704 38.83 20.96 16.18
C ARG A 704 39.59 21.21 14.87
N LYS A 705 40.92 21.32 14.93
CA LYS A 705 41.79 21.47 13.75
C LYS A 705 42.12 20.14 13.04
N ASN A 706 41.99 19.01 13.75
CA ASN A 706 42.24 17.66 13.22
C ASN A 706 41.22 16.67 13.84
N PRO A 707 39.94 16.76 13.44
CA PRO A 707 38.88 15.89 13.95
C PRO A 707 39.08 14.45 13.43
N LYS A 708 39.00 13.47 14.33
CA LYS A 708 39.16 12.04 14.01
C LYS A 708 37.84 11.37 13.63
N HIS A 709 36.74 11.80 14.24
CA HIS A 709 35.41 11.23 14.02
C HIS A 709 34.31 12.23 14.38
N PHE A 710 33.17 12.15 13.68
CA PHE A 710 31.98 12.97 13.93
C PHE A 710 30.81 12.06 14.29
N ILE A 711 30.21 12.28 15.46
CA ILE A 711 29.07 11.47 15.92
C ILE A 711 27.86 12.40 16.12
N PRO A 712 26.93 12.46 15.16
CA PRO A 712 25.68 13.19 15.33
C PRO A 712 24.84 12.59 16.48
N ILE A 713 24.24 13.48 17.27
CA ILE A 713 23.26 13.12 18.29
C ILE A 713 21.88 13.56 17.80
N TYR A 714 20.94 12.63 17.80
CA TYR A 714 19.56 12.84 17.36
C TYR A 714 18.59 12.79 18.55
N GLU A 715 17.61 13.70 18.58
CA GLU A 715 16.48 13.67 19.51
C GLU A 715 15.14 13.55 18.77
N PRO A 716 14.11 12.96 19.41
CA PRO A 716 12.76 12.95 18.85
C PRO A 716 12.28 14.36 18.53
N ILE A 717 11.69 14.54 17.36
CA ILE A 717 11.24 15.87 16.93
C ILE A 717 10.08 16.37 17.81
N GLU A 718 10.20 17.59 18.29
CA GLU A 718 9.11 18.34 18.91
C GLU A 718 8.36 19.11 17.81
N GLN A 719 7.07 18.87 17.68
CA GLN A 719 6.20 19.56 16.75
C GLN A 719 5.22 20.42 17.53
N GLU A 720 5.26 21.72 17.28
CA GLU A 720 4.20 22.61 17.70
C GLU A 720 2.98 22.34 16.82
N THR A 721 1.87 21.96 17.43
CA THR A 721 0.64 21.76 16.68
C THR A 721 0.13 23.12 16.17
N PRO A 722 -0.78 23.17 15.19
CA PRO A 722 -1.39 24.42 14.73
C PRO A 722 -2.11 25.22 15.84
N GLU A 723 -2.21 24.65 17.03
CA GLU A 723 -2.85 25.18 18.24
C GLU A 723 -1.84 25.63 19.33
N GLY A 724 -0.52 25.55 19.07
CA GLY A 724 0.53 25.99 20.01
C GLY A 724 0.92 24.97 21.08
N GLU A 725 0.37 23.75 21.04
CA GLU A 725 0.81 22.65 21.92
C GLU A 725 2.09 22.03 21.35
N ILE A 726 3.17 21.99 22.13
CA ILE A 726 4.37 21.24 21.75
C ILE A 726 4.13 19.76 22.01
N ARG A 727 4.07 18.95 20.95
CA ARG A 727 3.97 17.49 21.02
C ARG A 727 5.25 16.85 20.52
N THR A 728 5.81 15.94 21.31
CA THR A 728 7.00 15.20 20.90
C THR A 728 6.58 13.98 20.07
N LYS A 729 7.39 13.63 19.06
CA LYS A 729 7.18 12.41 18.27
C LYS A 729 7.49 11.12 19.04
N GLU A 730 7.83 11.21 20.32
CA GLU A 730 8.08 10.06 21.19
C GLU A 730 6.89 9.10 21.23
N GLU A 731 5.67 9.64 21.36
CA GLU A 731 4.44 8.82 21.38
C GLU A 731 4.24 8.06 20.06
N ILE A 732 4.60 8.67 18.93
CA ILE A 732 4.55 8.03 17.61
C ILE A 732 5.59 6.92 17.52
N ILE A 733 6.84 7.19 17.94
CA ILE A 733 7.92 6.20 17.94
C ILE A 733 7.55 5.01 18.82
N GLU A 734 7.01 5.28 20.01
CA GLU A 734 6.56 4.23 20.92
C GLU A 734 5.41 3.42 20.33
N SER A 735 4.43 4.08 19.71
CA SER A 735 3.34 3.41 19.02
C SER A 735 3.83 2.53 17.86
N LEU A 736 4.85 2.95 17.11
CA LEU A 736 5.48 2.16 16.04
C LEU A 736 6.24 0.95 16.60
N ARG A 737 6.99 1.11 17.69
CA ARG A 737 7.66 0.02 18.42
C ARG A 737 6.66 -1.04 18.87
N GLN A 738 5.57 -0.58 19.48
CA GLN A 738 4.47 -1.40 19.94
C GLN A 738 3.74 -2.12 18.79
N ALA A 739 3.61 -1.49 17.61
CA ALA A 739 3.09 -2.16 16.42
C ALA A 739 4.08 -3.21 15.87
N GLY A 740 5.38 -2.92 15.92
CA GLY A 740 6.46 -3.81 15.51
C GLY A 740 6.50 -5.13 16.30
N LEU A 741 6.18 -5.08 17.61
CA LEU A 741 6.12 -6.27 18.46
C LEU A 741 5.09 -7.30 17.99
N GLU A 742 4.00 -6.87 17.35
CA GLU A 742 2.90 -7.76 16.97
C GLU A 742 3.15 -8.54 15.67
N VAL A 743 4.07 -8.09 14.82
CA VAL A 743 4.25 -8.58 13.44
C VAL A 743 5.49 -9.46 13.30
N ALA A 744 5.58 -10.20 12.19
CA ALA A 744 6.74 -11.03 11.88
C ALA A 744 7.85 -10.23 11.19
N GLU A 745 7.49 -9.24 10.36
CA GLU A 745 8.41 -8.42 9.58
C GLU A 745 7.93 -6.95 9.54
N VAL A 746 8.87 -6.01 9.38
CA VAL A 746 8.60 -4.57 9.21
C VAL A 746 9.22 -4.09 7.91
N TYR A 747 8.43 -3.47 7.04
CA TYR A 747 8.88 -2.85 5.80
C TYR A 747 8.76 -1.33 5.88
N ILE A 748 9.82 -0.61 5.54
CA ILE A 748 9.85 0.85 5.54
C ILE A 748 9.88 1.38 4.11
N GLY A 749 8.84 2.13 3.74
CA GLY A 749 8.55 2.54 2.37
C GLY A 749 8.83 4.00 2.05
N THR A 750 9.80 4.27 1.17
CA THR A 750 10.19 5.57 0.59
C THR A 750 10.73 5.41 -0.86
N ASP A 751 10.96 6.50 -1.58
CA ASP A 751 11.18 6.59 -3.05
C ASP A 751 12.62 7.06 -3.47
N PRO A 752 13.45 6.27 -4.22
CA PRO A 752 14.81 6.61 -4.78
C PRO A 752 14.95 6.72 -6.36
N ASP A 753 16.15 6.81 -7.00
CA ASP A 753 16.38 7.13 -8.48
C ASP A 753 17.54 6.28 -9.23
N SER A 754 17.62 6.06 -10.60
CA SER A 754 18.67 5.21 -11.38
C SER A 754 18.86 5.37 -12.97
N ILE A 755 20.07 5.27 -13.64
CA ILE A 755 20.51 5.71 -15.07
C ILE A 755 20.43 4.72 -16.29
N THR A 756 20.50 5.13 -17.59
CA THR A 756 20.43 4.24 -18.82
C THR A 756 21.74 3.89 -19.57
N GLY A 757 21.71 2.83 -20.40
CA GLY A 757 22.87 2.20 -21.07
C GLY A 757 23.50 2.91 -22.26
N ASP A 758 22.72 3.70 -22.98
CA ASP A 758 23.20 4.54 -24.08
C ASP A 758 24.00 5.77 -23.61
N SER A 759 24.12 5.95 -22.29
CA SER A 759 24.92 7.00 -21.67
C SER A 759 26.40 6.81 -21.98
N LYS A 760 27.13 7.83 -22.43
CA LYS A 760 28.59 7.80 -22.59
C LYS A 760 29.30 8.11 -21.27
N VAL A 761 30.29 7.30 -20.95
CA VAL A 761 31.14 7.44 -19.77
C VAL A 761 32.58 7.59 -20.23
N LEU A 762 33.28 8.59 -19.67
CA LEU A 762 34.72 8.73 -19.88
C LEU A 762 35.41 7.75 -18.92
N VAL A 763 36.02 6.73 -19.51
CA VAL A 763 36.56 5.60 -18.76
C VAL A 763 38.00 5.36 -19.13
N LYS A 764 38.81 4.96 -18.17
CA LYS A 764 40.17 4.50 -18.40
C LYS A 764 40.16 2.99 -18.25
N VAL A 765 40.40 2.30 -19.36
CA VAL A 765 40.42 0.83 -19.45
C VAL A 765 41.82 0.43 -19.90
N ASN A 766 42.53 -0.33 -19.07
CA ASN A 766 43.92 -0.77 -19.34
C ASN A 766 44.90 0.39 -19.65
N GLY A 767 44.74 1.52 -18.96
CA GLY A 767 45.64 2.68 -19.12
C GLY A 767 45.26 3.66 -20.24
N GLU A 768 44.43 3.25 -21.20
CA GLU A 768 43.91 4.10 -22.27
C GLU A 768 42.60 4.78 -21.88
N VAL A 769 42.51 6.09 -22.10
CA VAL A 769 41.28 6.85 -21.89
C VAL A 769 40.38 6.66 -23.11
N LYS A 770 39.21 6.07 -22.89
CA LYS A 770 38.19 5.79 -23.90
C LYS A 770 36.89 6.47 -23.50
N HIS A 771 36.12 6.87 -24.50
CA HIS A 771 34.80 7.44 -24.31
C HIS A 771 33.79 6.48 -24.94
N LEU A 772 33.16 5.66 -24.11
CA LEU A 772 32.31 4.53 -24.52
C LEU A 772 30.91 4.72 -23.95
N THR A 773 29.89 4.18 -24.59
CA THR A 773 28.58 4.05 -23.94
C THR A 773 28.64 3.03 -22.80
N VAL A 774 27.79 3.17 -21.79
CA VAL A 774 27.72 2.25 -20.65
C VAL A 774 27.35 0.86 -21.14
N GLU A 775 26.53 0.75 -22.19
CA GLU A 775 26.17 -0.51 -22.85
C GLU A 775 27.33 -1.11 -23.65
N GLU A 776 28.09 -0.32 -24.44
CA GLU A 776 29.32 -0.82 -25.10
C GLU A 776 30.38 -1.26 -24.09
N LEU A 777 30.54 -0.49 -23.01
CA LEU A 777 31.44 -0.83 -21.91
C LEU A 777 30.97 -2.09 -21.18
N PHE A 778 29.67 -2.23 -20.96
CA PHE A 778 29.07 -3.41 -20.34
C PHE A 778 29.29 -4.66 -21.20
N GLU A 779 29.03 -4.57 -22.50
CA GLU A 779 29.22 -5.69 -23.43
C GLU A 779 30.71 -6.02 -23.63
N GLN A 780 31.62 -5.02 -23.69
CA GLN A 780 33.07 -5.27 -23.69
C GLN A 780 33.55 -6.00 -22.44
N LEU A 781 33.13 -5.54 -21.25
CA LEU A 781 33.54 -6.16 -19.99
C LEU A 781 32.87 -7.52 -19.77
N LYS A 782 31.71 -7.75 -20.39
CA LYS A 782 31.01 -9.04 -20.43
C LYS A 782 31.73 -10.06 -21.32
N GLU A 783 32.37 -9.62 -22.40
CA GLU A 783 33.25 -10.47 -23.22
C GLU A 783 34.59 -10.80 -22.52
N GLU A 784 35.09 -9.90 -21.65
CA GLU A 784 36.35 -10.05 -20.91
C GLU A 784 36.24 -10.80 -19.56
N GLY A 785 35.03 -11.03 -19.01
CA GLY A 785 34.86 -11.57 -17.64
C GLY A 785 33.49 -12.15 -17.28
N ASN A 786 33.44 -12.89 -16.16
CA ASN A 786 32.25 -13.61 -15.66
C ASN A 786 31.14 -12.64 -15.18
N VAL A 787 30.03 -12.58 -15.92
CA VAL A 787 28.78 -11.94 -15.49
C VAL A 787 28.12 -12.78 -14.40
N SER A 788 27.73 -12.15 -13.29
CA SER A 788 26.91 -12.81 -12.26
C SER A 788 25.48 -12.27 -12.27
N LEU A 789 24.49 -13.15 -12.40
CA LEU A 789 23.08 -12.81 -12.31
C LEU A 789 22.62 -12.87 -10.85
N ARG A 790 22.15 -11.74 -10.33
CA ARG A 790 21.59 -11.63 -8.97
C ARG A 790 20.26 -10.88 -9.05
N ASN A 791 19.17 -11.50 -8.59
CA ASN A 791 17.83 -10.89 -8.56
C ASN A 791 17.33 -10.33 -9.90
N GLY A 792 17.66 -11.00 -11.02
CA GLY A 792 17.26 -10.56 -12.37
C GLY A 792 18.10 -9.41 -12.94
N HIS A 793 19.16 -8.99 -12.24
CA HIS A 793 20.13 -7.99 -12.69
C HIS A 793 21.47 -8.66 -13.04
N GLU A 794 22.17 -8.14 -14.05
CA GLU A 794 23.49 -8.62 -14.48
C GLU A 794 24.59 -7.73 -13.86
N TYR A 795 25.50 -8.35 -13.10
CA TYR A 795 26.62 -7.68 -12.43
C TYR A 795 27.95 -8.06 -13.07
N ILE A 796 28.81 -7.07 -13.33
CA ILE A 796 30.16 -7.23 -13.86
C ILE A 796 31.16 -6.57 -12.90
N GLU A 797 32.20 -7.32 -12.50
CA GLU A 797 33.30 -6.83 -11.68
C GLU A 797 34.55 -6.63 -12.56
N PRO A 798 34.85 -5.39 -13.00
CA PRO A 798 35.94 -5.13 -13.93
C PRO A 798 37.33 -5.16 -13.25
N LYS A 799 38.34 -5.71 -13.95
CA LYS A 799 39.71 -5.85 -13.42
C LYS A 799 40.46 -4.51 -13.31
N ASP A 800 40.36 -3.66 -14.33
CA ASP A 800 41.08 -2.36 -14.39
C ASP A 800 40.26 -1.27 -15.11
N LEU A 801 39.07 -0.99 -14.56
CA LEU A 801 38.19 0.09 -15.02
C LEU A 801 38.24 1.26 -14.03
N GLN A 802 38.64 2.43 -14.52
CA GLN A 802 38.46 3.68 -13.80
C GLN A 802 37.45 4.56 -14.52
N VAL A 803 36.55 5.18 -13.77
CA VAL A 803 35.55 6.12 -14.27
C VAL A 803 35.79 7.48 -13.64
N VAL A 804 35.31 8.55 -14.27
CA VAL A 804 35.42 9.89 -13.70
C VAL A 804 34.50 9.99 -12.47
N VAL A 805 35.08 10.33 -11.32
CA VAL A 805 34.41 10.45 -10.04
C VAL A 805 34.67 11.84 -9.44
N VAL A 806 33.76 12.27 -8.57
CA VAL A 806 33.93 13.50 -7.79
C VAL A 806 34.30 13.11 -6.37
N ASP A 807 35.40 13.67 -5.86
CA ASP A 807 35.85 13.43 -4.49
C ASP A 807 35.26 14.43 -3.48
N ARG A 808 35.63 14.25 -2.21
CA ARG A 808 35.06 14.97 -1.06
C ARG A 808 35.35 16.49 -1.09
N ASP A 809 36.28 16.94 -1.93
CA ASP A 809 36.66 18.34 -2.10
C ASP A 809 36.10 18.97 -3.39
N TYR A 810 35.12 18.31 -4.01
CA TYR A 810 34.51 18.69 -5.29
C TYR A 810 35.52 18.74 -6.45
N ARG A 811 36.54 17.88 -6.40
CA ARG A 811 37.51 17.75 -7.49
C ARG A 811 37.15 16.58 -8.39
N VAL A 812 37.20 16.83 -9.69
CA VAL A 812 36.92 15.82 -10.71
C VAL A 812 38.22 15.05 -11.01
N ARG A 813 38.21 13.72 -10.82
CA ARG A 813 39.37 12.83 -11.09
C ARG A 813 38.92 11.45 -11.55
N PHE A 814 39.85 10.64 -12.08
CA PHE A 814 39.57 9.22 -12.34
C PHE A 814 39.65 8.42 -11.02
N GLY A 815 38.65 7.56 -10.77
CA GLY A 815 38.56 6.67 -9.61
C GLY A 815 38.09 5.28 -10.02
N LYS A 816 38.37 4.26 -9.20
CA LYS A 816 38.10 2.86 -9.58
C LYS A 816 36.60 2.55 -9.55
N ALA A 817 36.10 1.92 -10.61
CA ALA A 817 34.76 1.32 -10.61
C ALA A 817 34.85 -0.11 -10.09
N LYS A 818 34.04 -0.42 -9.08
CA LYS A 818 34.03 -1.70 -8.38
C LYS A 818 33.04 -2.68 -9.00
N TYR A 819 31.85 -2.20 -9.35
CA TYR A 819 30.86 -2.97 -10.10
C TYR A 819 30.18 -2.10 -11.15
N LEU A 820 29.82 -2.75 -12.26
CA LEU A 820 28.89 -2.22 -13.27
C LEU A 820 27.66 -3.15 -13.31
N ILE A 821 26.49 -2.56 -13.11
CA ILE A 821 25.21 -3.28 -12.91
C ILE A 821 24.29 -2.98 -14.09
N ARG A 822 23.50 -3.97 -14.56
CA ARG A 822 22.46 -3.82 -15.58
C ARG A 822 21.12 -4.44 -15.16
N HIS A 823 20.01 -3.72 -15.32
CA HIS A 823 18.66 -4.22 -15.04
C HIS A 823 17.59 -3.64 -15.98
N LYS A 824 16.48 -4.35 -16.23
CA LYS A 824 15.43 -3.92 -17.19
C LYS A 824 14.44 -2.96 -16.57
N VAL A 825 14.12 -1.87 -17.26
CA VAL A 825 13.04 -0.93 -16.92
C VAL A 825 12.28 -0.45 -18.16
N ARG A 826 11.10 0.12 -17.95
CA ARG A 826 10.26 0.69 -19.02
C ARG A 826 9.96 2.16 -18.72
N LYS A 827 10.92 3.02 -19.07
CA LYS A 827 10.91 4.47 -18.79
C LYS A 827 11.23 5.30 -20.06
N PRO A 828 10.75 6.55 -20.19
CA PRO A 828 11.03 7.40 -21.36
C PRO A 828 12.46 8.01 -21.38
N ILE A 829 13.13 7.97 -22.53
CA ILE A 829 14.48 8.54 -22.79
C ILE A 829 14.41 9.79 -23.66
N TYR A 830 15.36 10.70 -23.42
CA TYR A 830 15.54 11.96 -24.12
C TYR A 830 16.94 12.01 -24.74
N ARG A 831 17.05 12.33 -26.04
CA ARG A 831 18.31 12.62 -26.75
C ARG A 831 18.47 14.14 -26.86
N ILE A 832 19.64 14.65 -26.50
CA ILE A 832 19.99 16.07 -26.43
C ILE A 832 21.26 16.29 -27.27
N THR A 833 21.27 17.31 -28.12
CA THR A 833 22.36 17.68 -29.03
C THR A 833 22.79 19.11 -28.72
N THR A 834 24.08 19.43 -28.66
CA THR A 834 24.61 20.78 -28.36
C THR A 834 25.09 21.53 -29.59
N GLN A 835 25.40 22.82 -29.43
CA GLN A 835 25.82 23.74 -30.49
C GLN A 835 27.18 23.38 -31.10
N SER A 836 28.02 22.64 -30.38
CA SER A 836 29.28 22.09 -30.86
C SER A 836 29.11 20.74 -31.60
N GLY A 837 27.88 20.21 -31.71
CA GLY A 837 27.57 18.94 -32.37
C GLY A 837 27.52 17.72 -31.44
N ARG A 838 27.74 17.87 -30.12
CA ARG A 838 27.74 16.75 -29.16
C ARG A 838 26.34 16.23 -28.87
N GLU A 839 26.16 14.91 -28.75
CA GLU A 839 24.87 14.28 -28.41
C GLU A 839 24.93 13.43 -27.12
N ILE A 840 23.90 13.53 -26.27
CA ILE A 840 23.70 12.80 -25.01
C ILE A 840 22.28 12.22 -24.93
N LYS A 841 22.12 10.97 -24.47
CA LYS A 841 20.83 10.34 -24.18
C LYS A 841 20.71 9.96 -22.70
N ILE A 842 19.55 10.20 -22.10
CA ILE A 842 19.37 10.13 -20.65
C ILE A 842 17.87 10.05 -20.27
N THR A 843 17.53 9.34 -19.18
CA THR A 843 16.14 9.17 -18.72
C THR A 843 15.63 10.34 -17.91
N GLY A 844 14.33 10.59 -18.00
CA GLY A 844 13.66 11.76 -17.44
C GLY A 844 13.74 11.96 -15.92
N ASP A 845 14.36 11.02 -15.19
CA ASP A 845 14.46 11.01 -13.74
C ASP A 845 15.87 11.40 -13.26
N HIS A 846 16.89 11.34 -14.11
CA HIS A 846 18.25 11.79 -13.79
C HIS A 846 18.32 13.28 -13.80
N SER A 847 19.16 13.87 -12.98
CA SER A 847 19.40 15.30 -13.02
C SER A 847 20.76 15.58 -13.67
N ILE A 848 20.83 16.67 -14.43
CA ILE A 848 21.89 17.19 -15.30
C ILE A 848 22.23 18.59 -14.80
N PHE A 849 23.49 19.00 -14.79
CA PHE A 849 23.83 20.37 -14.43
C PHE A 849 23.65 21.31 -15.63
N ARG A 850 22.57 22.08 -15.59
CA ARG A 850 22.28 23.19 -16.49
C ARG A 850 22.69 24.49 -15.83
N LEU A 851 23.18 25.42 -16.63
CA LEU A 851 23.28 26.82 -16.27
C LEU A 851 21.99 27.53 -16.66
N ASP A 852 21.31 28.10 -15.67
CA ASP A 852 20.12 28.92 -15.93
C ASP A 852 20.50 30.23 -16.66
N GLU A 853 19.52 31.04 -17.02
CA GLU A 853 19.74 32.32 -17.73
C GLU A 853 20.57 33.35 -16.92
N ASN A 854 20.92 33.02 -15.67
CA ASN A 854 21.79 33.79 -14.79
C ASN A 854 23.12 33.07 -14.47
N LEU A 855 23.46 32.00 -15.21
CA LEU A 855 24.67 31.18 -15.07
C LEU A 855 24.81 30.44 -13.74
N ASN A 856 23.68 30.08 -13.10
CA ASN A 856 23.71 29.25 -11.89
C ASN A 856 23.73 27.76 -12.24
N LEU A 857 24.68 27.04 -11.63
CA LEU A 857 24.78 25.58 -11.75
C LEU A 857 23.56 24.95 -11.08
N GLN A 858 22.61 24.50 -11.88
CA GLN A 858 21.33 23.98 -11.46
C GLN A 858 21.21 22.52 -11.90
N GLU A 859 20.97 21.65 -10.93
CA GLU A 859 20.69 20.24 -11.19
C GLU A 859 19.25 20.11 -11.72
N VAL A 860 19.10 19.76 -12.99
CA VAL A 860 17.83 19.72 -13.75
C VAL A 860 17.71 18.44 -14.57
N LYS A 861 16.53 17.85 -14.65
CA LYS A 861 16.34 16.59 -15.38
C LYS A 861 16.36 16.78 -16.92
N PRO A 862 16.63 15.74 -17.74
CA PRO A 862 16.62 15.86 -19.20
C PRO A 862 15.26 16.26 -19.78
N THR A 863 14.19 15.94 -19.05
CA THR A 863 12.81 16.37 -19.31
C THR A 863 12.64 17.88 -19.20
N SER A 864 13.49 18.55 -18.39
CA SER A 864 13.54 20.00 -18.18
C SER A 864 14.58 20.73 -19.04
N LEU A 865 15.35 20.02 -19.88
CA LEU A 865 16.24 20.64 -20.86
C LEU A 865 15.49 20.98 -22.15
N ARG A 866 15.85 22.10 -22.77
CA ARG A 866 15.31 22.59 -24.04
C ARG A 866 16.41 22.96 -25.01
N GLU A 867 16.10 22.94 -26.29
CA GLU A 867 16.92 23.55 -27.34
C GLU A 867 17.13 25.03 -27.02
N GLY A 868 18.38 25.40 -26.78
CA GLY A 868 18.83 26.73 -26.41
C GLY A 868 19.40 26.84 -25.00
N ASP A 869 19.30 25.81 -24.16
CA ASP A 869 19.76 25.81 -22.76
C ASP A 869 21.26 25.54 -22.63
N PHE A 870 21.95 26.16 -21.68
CA PHE A 870 23.39 25.93 -21.46
C PHE A 870 23.59 24.81 -20.44
N ILE A 871 24.35 23.79 -20.79
CA ILE A 871 24.77 22.72 -19.89
C ILE A 871 26.26 22.82 -19.59
N VAL A 872 26.64 22.42 -18.39
CA VAL A 872 28.02 22.48 -17.92
C VAL A 872 28.76 21.28 -18.49
N VAL A 873 29.83 21.53 -19.24
CA VAL A 873 30.59 20.48 -19.93
C VAL A 873 32.08 20.67 -19.70
N ASN A 874 32.80 19.60 -19.34
CA ASN A 874 34.24 19.67 -19.03
C ASN A 874 35.03 20.32 -20.18
N GLU A 875 35.94 21.26 -19.88
CA GLU A 875 36.81 21.85 -20.88
C GLU A 875 37.95 20.87 -21.21
N THR A 876 37.61 19.85 -21.99
CA THR A 876 38.53 19.27 -22.96
C THR A 876 37.73 18.63 -24.09
N LEU A 877 37.97 19.21 -25.28
CA LEU A 877 37.70 18.69 -26.64
C LEU A 877 36.33 19.05 -27.26
N PRO A 878 36.20 20.22 -27.91
CA PRO A 878 35.33 20.34 -29.07
C PRO A 878 35.88 19.42 -30.17
N GLU A 879 35.05 18.51 -30.69
CA GLU A 879 35.45 17.51 -31.71
C GLU A 879 35.99 18.12 -33.01
N GLU A 880 35.78 19.43 -33.23
CA GLU A 880 36.26 20.14 -34.42
C GLU A 880 37.61 20.86 -34.22
N ALA A 881 38.06 21.08 -32.98
CA ALA A 881 39.34 21.75 -32.70
C ALA A 881 40.55 20.80 -32.67
N VAL A 882 40.33 19.48 -32.61
CA VAL A 882 41.42 18.49 -32.57
C VAL A 882 42.18 18.39 -33.89
N LYS A 883 41.65 18.96 -34.99
CA LYS A 883 42.39 19.06 -36.25
C LYS A 883 43.29 20.29 -36.35
N LEU A 884 43.25 21.23 -35.40
CA LEU A 884 43.92 22.53 -35.53
C LEU A 884 44.72 23.00 -34.30
N LEU A 885 44.90 22.17 -33.28
CA LEU A 885 45.74 22.55 -32.13
C LEU A 885 47.18 22.05 -32.30
N ASP A 886 48.11 22.98 -32.08
CA ASP A 886 49.56 22.80 -32.08
C ASP A 886 49.96 21.69 -31.08
N PRO A 887 50.84 20.73 -31.46
CA PRO A 887 51.33 19.66 -30.59
C PRO A 887 51.82 20.09 -29.21
N GLN A 888 52.27 21.34 -29.05
CA GLN A 888 52.75 21.86 -27.76
C GLN A 888 51.63 22.09 -26.71
N GLU A 889 50.37 22.29 -27.12
CA GLU A 889 49.25 22.43 -26.17
C GLU A 889 48.71 21.07 -25.69
N VAL A 890 48.84 20.02 -26.51
CA VAL A 890 48.47 18.64 -26.14
C VAL A 890 49.39 18.08 -25.05
N GLU A 891 50.65 18.51 -25.02
CA GLU A 891 51.64 18.07 -24.03
C GLU A 891 51.44 18.76 -22.67
N LYS A 892 50.90 19.98 -22.64
CA LYS A 892 50.44 20.66 -21.41
C LYS A 892 49.26 19.93 -20.75
N LEU A 893 48.34 19.37 -21.52
CA LEU A 893 47.19 18.61 -21.01
C LEU A 893 47.58 17.25 -20.39
N LYS A 894 48.73 16.68 -20.78
CA LYS A 894 49.26 15.43 -20.19
C LYS A 894 49.95 15.63 -18.83
N ALA A 895 50.35 16.86 -18.49
CA ALA A 895 51.16 17.14 -17.30
C ALA A 895 50.37 17.42 -16.01
N GLU A 896 49.04 17.58 -16.07
CA GLU A 896 48.21 17.88 -14.90
C GLU A 896 47.36 16.66 -14.47
N THR A 897 47.96 15.70 -13.75
CA THR A 897 47.19 14.68 -13.02
C THR A 897 47.75 14.39 -11.63
N SER A 898 46.93 14.67 -10.62
CA SER A 898 46.84 14.02 -9.29
C SER A 898 45.98 14.88 -8.34
N GLU A 899 45.95 16.20 -8.55
CA GLU A 899 45.22 17.12 -7.70
C GLU A 899 43.75 17.34 -8.08
N GLY A 900 43.28 16.97 -9.27
CA GLY A 900 41.89 17.16 -9.73
C GLY A 900 41.48 18.64 -9.91
N ARG A 901 40.58 18.93 -10.85
CA ARG A 901 40.09 20.30 -11.12
C ARG A 901 38.81 20.60 -10.33
N LYS A 902 38.66 21.84 -9.87
CA LYS A 902 37.49 22.30 -9.09
C LYS A 902 36.35 22.62 -10.07
N ILE A 903 35.11 22.26 -9.73
CA ILE A 903 33.92 22.40 -10.62
C ILE A 903 33.71 23.84 -11.16
N GLY A 904 34.28 24.87 -10.53
CA GLY A 904 34.21 26.26 -10.98
C GLY A 904 35.06 26.62 -12.22
N ASP A 905 35.95 25.73 -12.68
CA ASP A 905 36.86 25.97 -13.81
C ASP A 905 36.36 25.36 -15.14
N ILE A 906 35.04 25.16 -15.31
CA ILE A 906 34.42 24.39 -16.42
C ILE A 906 33.60 25.32 -17.37
N ARG A 907 33.52 25.00 -18.68
CA ARG A 907 32.87 25.80 -19.75
C ARG A 907 31.40 25.42 -20.02
N GLU A 908 30.64 26.37 -20.57
CA GLU A 908 29.20 26.29 -20.82
C GLU A 908 28.90 25.99 -22.31
N GLU A 909 27.97 25.06 -22.61
CA GLU A 909 27.54 24.78 -23.99
C GLU A 909 26.04 24.77 -24.18
N ARG A 910 25.59 25.39 -25.28
CA ARG A 910 24.17 25.55 -25.61
C ARG A 910 23.60 24.33 -26.29
N ILE A 911 22.42 23.89 -25.92
CA ILE A 911 21.69 22.79 -26.55
C ILE A 911 21.07 23.28 -27.86
N THR A 912 21.16 22.51 -28.94
CA THR A 912 20.56 22.81 -30.24
C THR A 912 19.41 21.89 -30.58
N LYS A 913 19.38 20.65 -30.08
CA LYS A 913 18.30 19.71 -30.39
C LYS A 913 17.91 18.83 -29.20
N ILE A 914 16.62 18.66 -28.87
CA ILE A 914 16.15 17.71 -27.85
C ILE A 914 14.93 16.92 -28.32
N GLU A 915 15.04 15.59 -28.33
CA GLU A 915 14.00 14.69 -28.80
C GLU A 915 13.71 13.55 -27.82
N LYS A 916 12.41 13.32 -27.55
CA LYS A 916 11.92 12.20 -26.75
C LYS A 916 11.75 10.97 -27.65
N LEU A 917 12.39 9.86 -27.30
CA LEU A 917 12.32 8.63 -28.08
C LEU A 917 11.09 7.76 -27.66
N PRO A 918 10.57 6.88 -28.54
CA PRO A 918 9.46 5.98 -28.24
C PRO A 918 9.72 5.07 -27.02
N LEU A 919 8.67 4.71 -26.29
CA LEU A 919 8.76 3.94 -25.03
C LEU A 919 8.82 2.44 -25.30
N GLU A 920 10.02 1.88 -25.26
CA GLU A 920 10.30 0.44 -25.37
C GLU A 920 10.94 -0.10 -24.07
N GLU A 921 10.89 -1.43 -23.85
CA GLU A 921 11.59 -2.07 -22.72
C GLU A 921 13.10 -2.00 -22.94
N GLN A 922 13.84 -1.51 -21.94
CA GLN A 922 15.28 -1.27 -22.09
C GLN A 922 16.04 -1.46 -20.79
N TYR A 923 17.36 -1.60 -20.89
CA TYR A 923 18.23 -1.79 -19.75
C TYR A 923 18.71 -0.44 -19.17
N VAL A 924 18.64 -0.32 -17.85
CA VAL A 924 19.27 0.71 -17.03
C VAL A 924 20.47 0.13 -16.30
N TYR A 925 21.44 0.99 -16.02
CA TYR A 925 22.76 0.60 -15.58
C TYR A 925 23.17 1.41 -14.35
N ASP A 926 24.10 0.92 -13.54
CA ASP A 926 24.60 1.65 -12.38
C ASP A 926 26.08 1.35 -12.12
N PHE A 927 26.85 2.34 -11.66
CA PHE A 927 28.27 2.20 -11.32
C PHE A 927 28.49 2.30 -9.82
N GLU A 928 28.99 1.23 -9.21
CA GLU A 928 29.45 1.27 -7.82
C GLU A 928 30.91 1.74 -7.80
N THR A 929 31.14 3.00 -7.41
CA THR A 929 32.47 3.64 -7.35
C THR A 929 32.90 3.95 -5.90
N GLU A 930 34.20 4.23 -5.70
CA GLU A 930 34.77 4.54 -4.37
C GLU A 930 34.11 5.72 -3.63
N THR A 931 33.57 6.70 -4.35
CA THR A 931 32.93 7.89 -3.78
C THR A 931 31.41 7.90 -3.94
N GLN A 932 30.85 6.86 -4.56
CA GLN A 932 29.44 6.74 -4.95
C GLN A 932 28.87 7.89 -5.79
N ASN A 933 29.75 8.76 -6.27
CA ASN A 933 29.46 9.85 -7.16
C ASN A 933 30.25 9.58 -8.44
N PHE A 934 29.55 9.27 -9.52
CA PHE A 934 30.19 9.05 -10.81
C PHE A 934 29.63 10.04 -11.83
N VAL A 935 30.46 10.33 -12.82
CA VAL A 935 30.15 11.29 -13.88
C VAL A 935 29.80 10.50 -15.13
N ALA A 936 28.51 10.36 -15.41
CA ALA A 936 28.02 9.79 -16.67
C ALA A 936 27.54 10.93 -17.57
N ASN A 937 28.02 10.95 -18.82
CA ASN A 937 27.80 12.03 -19.77
C ASN A 937 28.06 13.44 -19.21
N ASN A 938 29.10 13.61 -18.39
CA ASN A 938 29.45 14.88 -17.73
C ASN A 938 28.44 15.37 -16.65
N ILE A 939 27.73 14.48 -15.96
CA ILE A 939 26.67 14.80 -14.98
C ILE A 939 26.79 13.98 -13.67
N LEU A 940 26.44 14.58 -12.51
CA LEU A 940 26.44 13.99 -11.15
C LEU A 940 25.00 13.59 -10.69
N CYS A 941 24.77 12.50 -9.96
CA CYS A 941 23.41 12.00 -9.57
C CYS A 941 23.27 11.65 -8.06
N HIS A 942 22.13 11.95 -7.37
CA HIS A 942 21.86 11.57 -5.94
C HIS A 942 20.40 11.75 -5.36
N ASN A 943 19.89 10.87 -4.45
CA ASN A 943 18.67 11.08 -3.62
C ASN A 943 18.70 10.34 -2.25
N THR A 944 18.60 11.07 -1.10
CA THR A 944 18.96 10.52 0.23
C THR A 944 18.04 10.78 1.43
N GLU A 945 16.97 11.57 1.29
CA GLU A 945 16.15 11.95 2.46
C GLU A 945 15.26 10.81 2.95
N GLY A 946 14.62 10.07 2.03
CA GLY A 946 13.79 8.91 2.37
C GLY A 946 14.57 7.81 3.08
N GLU A 947 15.81 7.58 2.64
CA GLU A 947 16.68 6.57 3.23
C GLU A 947 17.08 6.92 4.68
N LYS A 948 17.26 8.21 5.00
CA LYS A 948 17.51 8.64 6.39
C LYS A 948 16.32 8.36 7.31
N ILE A 949 15.09 8.68 6.87
CA ILE A 949 13.88 8.40 7.65
C ILE A 949 13.77 6.89 7.89
N ALA A 950 14.03 6.10 6.84
CA ALA A 950 14.01 4.66 6.93
C ALA A 950 15.07 4.14 7.91
N TRP A 951 16.28 4.70 7.90
CA TRP A 951 17.34 4.33 8.83
C TRP A 951 17.01 4.69 10.28
N ASP A 952 16.44 5.88 10.55
CA ASP A 952 16.03 6.25 11.92
C ASP A 952 15.00 5.26 12.48
N LEU A 953 14.00 4.92 11.66
CA LEU A 953 12.99 3.93 12.03
C LEU A 953 13.60 2.53 12.20
N TYR A 954 14.51 2.14 11.32
CA TYR A 954 15.24 0.86 11.41
C TYR A 954 15.97 0.74 12.75
N GLU A 955 16.76 1.75 13.12
CA GLU A 955 17.54 1.76 14.35
C GLU A 955 16.63 1.66 15.59
N VAL A 956 15.59 2.49 15.67
CA VAL A 956 14.76 2.55 16.89
C VAL A 956 13.75 1.40 17.02
N LEU A 957 13.45 0.69 15.93
CA LEU A 957 12.56 -0.48 15.94
C LEU A 957 13.32 -1.80 16.09
N LYS A 958 14.63 -1.85 15.76
CA LYS A 958 15.42 -3.08 15.76
C LYS A 958 15.34 -3.90 17.06
N PRO A 959 15.38 -3.29 18.27
CA PRO A 959 15.23 -4.05 19.51
C PRO A 959 13.86 -4.70 19.69
N TYR A 960 12.81 -4.19 19.03
CA TYR A 960 11.44 -4.66 19.16
C TYR A 960 11.11 -5.69 18.08
N GLN A 961 11.63 -5.49 16.87
CA GLN A 961 11.51 -6.42 15.75
C GLN A 961 12.81 -6.43 14.94
N PRO A 962 13.61 -7.51 14.96
CA PRO A 962 14.87 -7.58 14.23
C PRO A 962 14.72 -7.66 12.71
N ASN A 963 13.60 -8.19 12.20
CA ASN A 963 13.33 -8.39 10.77
C ASN A 963 12.74 -7.12 10.15
N ILE A 964 13.61 -6.16 9.84
CA ILE A 964 13.24 -4.88 9.21
C ILE A 964 13.89 -4.80 7.83
N ARG A 965 13.11 -4.46 6.80
CA ARG A 965 13.59 -4.26 5.43
C ARG A 965 13.09 -2.96 4.83
N ARG A 966 13.74 -2.53 3.76
CA ARG A 966 13.43 -1.33 2.99
C ARG A 966 12.60 -1.70 1.75
N MET A 967 11.44 -1.06 1.60
CA MET A 967 10.49 -1.27 0.49
C MET A 967 10.52 -0.08 -0.46
N GLU A 968 11.13 -0.22 -1.61
CA GLU A 968 11.37 0.86 -2.56
C GLU A 968 10.31 0.92 -3.65
N PHE A 969 9.70 2.10 -3.87
CA PHE A 969 8.71 2.31 -4.93
C PHE A 969 8.72 3.76 -5.43
N HIS A 970 8.64 3.95 -6.74
CA HIS A 970 8.68 5.25 -7.42
C HIS A 970 7.31 5.83 -7.77
N GLU A 971 6.26 5.02 -7.61
CA GLU A 971 4.90 5.43 -7.83
C GLU A 971 3.99 4.82 -6.77
N VAL A 972 2.98 5.59 -6.33
CA VAL A 972 1.97 5.07 -5.42
C VAL A 972 0.88 4.43 -6.26
N THR A 973 1.14 3.23 -6.79
CA THR A 973 0.19 2.40 -7.57
C THR A 973 0.09 1.00 -6.96
N LYS A 974 -1.02 0.29 -7.21
CA LYS A 974 -1.20 -1.09 -6.71
C LYS A 974 -0.04 -1.99 -7.17
N ARG A 975 0.36 -1.90 -8.44
CA ARG A 975 1.42 -2.73 -9.03
C ARG A 975 2.78 -2.48 -8.37
N ALA A 976 3.22 -1.22 -8.32
CA ALA A 976 4.53 -0.88 -7.75
C ALA A 976 4.63 -1.28 -6.26
N ILE A 977 3.54 -1.11 -5.50
CA ILE A 977 3.53 -1.54 -4.09
C ILE A 977 3.61 -3.06 -3.95
N ILE A 978 2.89 -3.82 -4.77
CA ILE A 978 2.97 -5.29 -4.74
C ILE A 978 4.40 -5.74 -5.04
N GLU A 979 5.02 -5.17 -6.07
CA GLU A 979 6.40 -5.49 -6.45
C GLU A 979 7.40 -5.16 -5.33
N ALA A 980 7.26 -3.99 -4.71
CA ALA A 980 8.12 -3.57 -3.61
C ALA A 980 7.96 -4.46 -2.36
N ILE A 981 6.75 -4.93 -2.06
CA ILE A 981 6.46 -5.86 -0.95
C ILE A 981 7.03 -7.26 -1.19
N HIS A 982 7.15 -7.68 -2.45
CA HIS A 982 7.73 -8.98 -2.81
C HIS A 982 9.25 -8.93 -2.96
N ASN A 983 9.82 -7.75 -3.24
CA ASN A 983 11.26 -7.53 -3.42
C ASN A 983 11.85 -6.48 -2.46
N PRO A 984 11.71 -6.64 -1.12
CA PRO A 984 12.30 -5.69 -0.17
C PRO A 984 13.82 -5.87 -0.07
N ARG A 985 14.56 -4.76 0.03
CA ARG A 985 16.03 -4.72 0.15
C ARG A 985 16.51 -4.35 1.56
N GLU A 986 17.82 -4.44 1.79
CA GLU A 986 18.47 -3.88 2.99
C GLU A 986 18.64 -2.35 2.88
N MET A 987 18.93 -1.70 4.00
CA MET A 987 19.15 -0.25 4.06
C MET A 987 20.44 0.14 3.31
N ASP A 988 20.38 1.21 2.52
CA ASP A 988 21.57 1.79 1.90
C ASP A 988 22.19 2.83 2.83
N ILE A 989 23.28 2.44 3.47
CA ILE A 989 23.94 3.26 4.49
C ILE A 989 24.66 4.47 3.89
N ASN A 990 25.00 4.46 2.61
CA ASN A 990 25.71 5.58 2.01
C ASN A 990 24.76 6.75 1.77
N LEU A 991 23.53 6.44 1.34
CA LEU A 991 22.47 7.43 1.22
C LEU A 991 22.17 8.07 2.59
N VAL A 992 22.17 7.26 3.66
CA VAL A 992 22.05 7.76 5.04
C VAL A 992 23.18 8.72 5.37
N GLU A 993 24.44 8.32 5.15
CA GLU A 993 25.63 9.14 5.45
C GLU A 993 25.64 10.46 4.68
N ALA A 994 25.27 10.44 3.40
CA ALA A 994 25.21 11.66 2.60
C ALA A 994 24.10 12.62 3.08
N GLN A 995 22.95 12.10 3.55
CA GLN A 995 21.95 12.92 4.24
C GLN A 995 22.50 13.52 5.53
N MET A 996 23.22 12.73 6.34
CA MET A 996 23.82 13.21 7.60
C MET A 996 24.78 14.37 7.33
N VAL A 997 25.66 14.25 6.35
CA VAL A 997 26.62 15.30 5.96
C VAL A 997 25.87 16.57 5.54
N ARG A 998 24.87 16.45 4.66
CA ARG A 998 24.06 17.60 4.22
C ARG A 998 23.40 18.30 5.41
N ARG A 999 22.77 17.54 6.32
CA ARG A 999 22.08 18.08 7.49
C ARG A 999 23.04 18.78 8.46
N ILE A 1000 24.21 18.20 8.68
CA ILE A 1000 25.26 18.78 9.54
C ILE A 1000 25.79 20.08 8.91
N ALA A 1001 26.08 20.09 7.62
CA ALA A 1001 26.59 21.27 6.92
C ALA A 1001 25.59 22.44 6.96
N ASP A 1002 24.31 22.17 6.67
CA ASP A 1002 23.26 23.19 6.74
C ASP A 1002 23.07 23.71 8.18
N ARG A 1003 23.21 22.84 9.19
CA ARG A 1003 23.14 23.21 10.61
C ARG A 1003 24.31 24.12 11.01
N TRP A 1004 25.55 23.72 10.70
CA TRP A 1004 26.75 24.46 11.11
C TRP A 1004 26.85 25.82 10.41
N VAL A 1005 26.73 25.85 9.08
CA VAL A 1005 26.77 27.10 8.31
C VAL A 1005 25.61 28.01 8.69
N GLY A 1006 24.41 27.43 8.81
CA GLY A 1006 23.22 28.20 9.15
C GLY A 1006 23.30 28.86 10.52
N PHE A 1007 23.66 28.12 11.56
CA PHE A 1007 23.71 28.65 12.93
C PHE A 1007 24.82 29.68 13.11
N GLU A 1008 26.03 29.43 12.58
CA GLU A 1008 27.14 30.38 12.73
C GLU A 1008 26.87 31.70 11.99
N LEU A 1009 26.41 31.63 10.73
CA LEU A 1009 26.09 32.85 9.97
C LEU A 1009 24.88 33.59 10.57
N SER A 1010 23.86 32.86 11.03
CA SER A 1010 22.71 33.47 11.68
C SER A 1010 23.13 34.20 12.95
N ARG A 1011 24.02 33.62 13.78
CA ARG A 1011 24.54 34.29 14.97
C ARG A 1011 25.23 35.61 14.63
N LEU A 1012 26.08 35.62 13.60
CA LEU A 1012 26.75 36.85 13.15
C LEU A 1012 25.75 37.95 12.72
N LEU A 1013 24.69 37.58 12.01
CA LEU A 1013 23.63 38.51 11.64
C LEU A 1013 22.86 39.02 12.86
N GLN A 1014 22.53 38.13 13.80
CA GLN A 1014 21.78 38.46 15.01
C GLN A 1014 22.59 39.40 15.92
N GLU A 1015 23.90 39.18 16.04
CA GLU A 1015 24.81 40.06 16.78
C GLU A 1015 24.93 41.44 16.12
N HIS A 1016 25.14 41.46 14.80
CA HIS A 1016 25.33 42.71 14.05
C HIS A 1016 24.06 43.57 14.01
N PHE A 1017 22.90 42.96 13.74
CA PHE A 1017 21.64 43.68 13.58
C PHE A 1017 20.77 43.71 14.84
N LYS A 1018 21.18 43.02 15.92
CA LYS A 1018 20.42 42.87 17.18
C LYS A 1018 18.99 42.32 16.99
N LYS A 1019 18.79 41.45 15.99
CA LYS A 1019 17.48 40.87 15.64
C LYS A 1019 17.55 39.34 15.70
N PRO A 1020 16.96 38.68 16.72
CA PRO A 1020 17.13 37.24 16.96
C PRO A 1020 16.42 36.34 15.94
N TRP A 1021 15.48 36.86 15.16
CA TRP A 1021 14.76 36.10 14.13
C TRP A 1021 15.43 36.14 12.74
N LEU A 1022 16.61 36.75 12.62
CA LEU A 1022 17.36 36.72 11.37
C LEU A 1022 18.03 35.36 11.18
N SER A 1023 17.87 34.81 9.98
CA SER A 1023 18.53 33.59 9.54
C SER A 1023 19.44 33.85 8.35
N ALA A 1024 20.57 33.16 8.34
CA ALA A 1024 21.41 32.95 7.18
C ALA A 1024 21.58 31.46 6.96
N GLY A 1025 21.81 31.08 5.71
CA GLY A 1025 21.98 29.68 5.35
C GLY A 1025 22.80 29.59 4.09
N ARG A 1026 23.43 28.44 3.90
CA ARG A 1026 24.33 28.15 2.78
C ARG A 1026 23.71 28.50 1.41
N VAL A 1027 22.39 28.31 1.25
CA VAL A 1027 21.64 28.59 0.00
C VAL A 1027 20.79 29.86 0.09
N GLN A 1028 20.15 30.13 1.23
CA GLN A 1028 19.28 31.30 1.40
C GLN A 1028 20.05 32.62 1.21
N THR A 1029 21.28 32.70 1.72
CA THR A 1029 22.08 33.93 1.69
C THR A 1029 22.48 34.33 0.27
N PRO A 1030 23.01 33.42 -0.58
CA PRO A 1030 23.24 33.73 -2.01
C PRO A 1030 21.96 34.15 -2.76
N VAL A 1031 20.85 33.43 -2.58
CA VAL A 1031 19.59 33.72 -3.29
C VAL A 1031 19.05 35.11 -2.96
N LEU A 1032 19.10 35.51 -1.69
CA LEU A 1032 18.73 36.88 -1.29
C LEU A 1032 19.67 37.92 -1.92
N GLY A 1033 20.96 37.60 -2.03
CA GLY A 1033 21.94 38.42 -2.75
C GLY A 1033 21.51 38.69 -4.18
N TRP A 1034 21.14 37.63 -4.93
CA TRP A 1034 20.66 37.76 -6.31
C TRP A 1034 19.40 38.61 -6.44
N VAL A 1035 18.45 38.50 -5.50
CA VAL A 1035 17.24 39.35 -5.49
C VAL A 1035 17.59 40.82 -5.30
N ILE A 1036 18.51 41.13 -4.38
CA ILE A 1036 18.97 42.49 -4.12
C ILE A 1036 19.69 43.07 -5.33
N GLU A 1037 20.57 42.28 -5.97
CA GLU A 1037 21.27 42.69 -7.19
C GLU A 1037 20.31 42.91 -8.35
N ARG A 1038 19.30 42.05 -8.51
CA ARG A 1038 18.26 42.22 -9.51
C ARG A 1038 17.43 43.49 -9.30
N ASP A 1039 17.10 43.85 -8.06
CA ASP A 1039 16.42 45.12 -7.75
C ASP A 1039 17.30 46.34 -8.07
N LYS A 1040 18.60 46.28 -7.75
CA LYS A 1040 19.55 47.34 -8.11
C LYS A 1040 19.62 47.53 -9.63
N LEU A 1041 19.69 46.44 -10.40
CA LEU A 1041 19.64 46.47 -11.85
C LEU A 1041 18.30 47.03 -12.35
N TYR A 1042 17.17 46.61 -11.77
CA TYR A 1042 15.85 47.11 -12.16
C TYR A 1042 15.68 48.62 -11.93
N ARG A 1043 16.28 49.17 -10.88
CA ARG A 1043 16.27 50.63 -10.60
C ARG A 1043 17.10 51.45 -11.59
N THR A 1044 17.99 50.84 -12.36
CA THR A 1044 18.71 51.54 -13.43
C THR A 1044 17.70 51.90 -14.54
N LYS A 1045 17.51 53.20 -14.79
CA LYS A 1045 16.47 53.70 -15.69
C LYS A 1045 16.85 53.45 -17.15
N LYS A 1046 16.38 52.35 -17.73
CA LYS A 1046 16.48 52.08 -19.18
C LYS A 1046 15.39 52.82 -19.96
N GLY A 1047 15.71 53.24 -21.17
CA GLY A 1047 14.74 53.78 -22.13
C GLY A 1047 14.33 52.72 -23.14
N ALA A 1048 13.06 52.64 -23.52
CA ALA A 1048 12.63 51.75 -24.61
C ALA A 1048 11.66 52.49 -25.53
N VAL A 1049 11.78 52.23 -26.82
CA VAL A 1049 10.89 52.75 -27.87
C VAL A 1049 10.08 51.59 -28.43
N PHE A 1050 8.75 51.69 -28.35
CA PHE A 1050 7.83 50.68 -28.89
C PHE A 1050 7.07 51.28 -30.07
N VAL A 1051 7.14 50.64 -31.24
CA VAL A 1051 6.36 50.99 -32.42
C VAL A 1051 5.34 49.89 -32.67
N TYR A 1052 4.06 50.26 -32.70
CA TYR A 1052 2.96 49.33 -32.92
C TYR A 1052 2.50 49.41 -34.38
N LEU A 1053 2.60 48.29 -35.09
CA LEU A 1053 2.18 48.20 -36.48
C LEU A 1053 0.67 47.85 -36.55
N PRO A 1054 -0.09 48.47 -37.46
CA PRO A 1054 -1.49 48.11 -37.71
C PRO A 1054 -1.57 46.73 -38.38
N ASN A 1055 -2.45 45.86 -37.89
CA ASN A 1055 -2.69 44.53 -38.44
C ASN A 1055 -4.04 44.51 -39.20
N PRO A 1056 -4.07 44.34 -40.52
CA PRO A 1056 -5.30 44.48 -41.31
C PRO A 1056 -6.29 43.30 -41.18
N GLU A 1057 -5.88 42.11 -40.73
CA GLU A 1057 -6.78 40.93 -40.70
C GLU A 1057 -7.38 40.58 -39.33
N LYS A 1058 -6.81 41.08 -38.21
CA LYS A 1058 -7.35 40.80 -36.86
C LYS A 1058 -7.13 41.99 -35.93
N ASP A 1059 -8.20 42.72 -35.67
CA ASP A 1059 -8.30 43.99 -34.93
C ASP A 1059 -7.90 43.93 -33.42
N LYS A 1060 -7.18 42.88 -32.96
CA LYS A 1060 -6.84 42.70 -31.53
C LYS A 1060 -5.41 42.25 -31.20
N ARG A 1061 -4.52 42.01 -32.17
CA ARG A 1061 -3.10 41.74 -31.90
C ARG A 1061 -2.22 42.68 -32.73
N ARG A 1062 -1.78 43.78 -32.11
CA ARG A 1062 -0.77 44.70 -32.65
C ARG A 1062 0.59 44.01 -32.59
N VAL A 1063 1.27 43.91 -33.73
CA VAL A 1063 2.68 43.49 -33.74
C VAL A 1063 3.49 44.69 -33.27
N SER A 1064 4.32 44.52 -32.24
CA SER A 1064 5.19 45.58 -31.73
C SER A 1064 6.64 45.31 -32.07
N VAL A 1065 7.33 46.30 -32.61
CA VAL A 1065 8.79 46.33 -32.71
C VAL A 1065 9.31 47.22 -31.58
N SER A 1066 10.31 46.75 -30.85
CA SER A 1066 10.88 47.46 -29.71
C SER A 1066 12.40 47.58 -29.80
N TRP A 1067 12.91 48.75 -29.41
CA TRP A 1067 14.35 49.01 -29.24
C TRP A 1067 14.61 49.43 -27.80
N GLU A 1068 15.60 48.80 -27.16
CA GLU A 1068 16.04 49.10 -25.80
C GLU A 1068 17.30 49.98 -25.82
N PHE A 1069 17.38 50.97 -24.93
CA PHE A 1069 18.47 51.93 -24.82
C PHE A 1069 18.92 52.06 -23.35
N GLU A 1070 20.21 52.31 -23.17
CA GLU A 1070 20.84 52.44 -21.85
C GLU A 1070 20.29 53.62 -21.03
N ASP A 1071 19.89 54.72 -21.69
CA ASP A 1071 19.23 55.86 -21.07
C ASP A 1071 18.05 56.38 -21.92
N LYS A 1072 17.08 56.97 -21.24
CA LYS A 1072 15.87 57.58 -21.80
C LYS A 1072 16.16 58.72 -22.79
N LYS A 1073 17.30 59.41 -22.69
CA LYS A 1073 17.68 60.46 -23.65
C LYS A 1073 17.93 59.88 -25.05
N LEU A 1074 18.73 58.81 -25.13
CA LEU A 1074 19.05 58.12 -26.38
C LEU A 1074 17.79 57.51 -27.01
N ALA A 1075 16.94 56.89 -26.20
CA ALA A 1075 15.65 56.39 -26.67
C ALA A 1075 14.77 57.49 -27.30
N LYS A 1076 14.72 58.68 -26.68
CA LYS A 1076 13.96 59.82 -27.22
C LYS A 1076 14.58 60.36 -28.51
N GLU A 1077 15.90 60.42 -28.59
CA GLU A 1077 16.61 60.88 -29.79
C GLU A 1077 16.40 59.92 -30.96
N PHE A 1078 16.54 58.62 -30.71
CA PHE A 1078 16.22 57.58 -31.68
C PHE A 1078 14.76 57.67 -32.16
N PHE A 1079 13.80 57.79 -31.24
CA PHE A 1079 12.38 57.93 -31.60
C PHE A 1079 12.12 59.18 -32.46
N LYS A 1080 12.79 60.30 -32.18
CA LYS A 1080 12.65 61.53 -32.98
C LYS A 1080 13.20 61.38 -34.39
N ASN A 1081 14.27 60.60 -34.55
CA ASN A 1081 14.93 60.39 -35.83
C ASN A 1081 14.31 59.21 -36.62
N LEU A 1082 13.38 58.47 -36.01
CA LEU A 1082 12.70 57.34 -36.65
C LEU A 1082 11.58 57.83 -37.57
N GLN A 1083 11.87 57.95 -38.87
CA GLN A 1083 10.93 58.50 -39.85
C GLN A 1083 9.94 57.46 -40.40
N ALA A 1084 10.42 56.25 -40.67
CA ALA A 1084 9.61 55.15 -41.18
C ALA A 1084 10.22 53.81 -40.73
N VAL A 1085 9.38 52.79 -40.56
CA VAL A 1085 9.81 51.41 -40.30
C VAL A 1085 9.44 50.59 -41.52
N GLU A 1086 10.42 50.27 -42.36
CA GLU A 1086 10.22 49.39 -43.50
C GLU A 1086 10.22 47.93 -43.03
N VAL A 1087 9.11 47.21 -43.26
CA VAL A 1087 8.98 45.80 -42.89
C VAL A 1087 8.99 44.97 -44.15
N LYS A 1088 10.08 44.23 -44.36
CA LYS A 1088 10.24 43.33 -45.50
C LYS A 1088 10.06 41.88 -45.03
N ILE A 1089 9.18 41.13 -45.69
CA ILE A 1089 9.04 39.69 -45.47
C ILE A 1089 10.21 39.02 -46.17
N THR A 1090 11.15 38.49 -45.40
CA THR A 1090 12.35 37.85 -45.92
C THR A 1090 12.20 36.35 -46.13
N ASP A 1091 11.34 35.69 -45.34
CA ASP A 1091 11.09 34.25 -45.43
C ASP A 1091 9.71 33.90 -44.84
N ARG A 1092 9.10 32.80 -45.29
CA ARG A 1092 7.88 32.22 -44.72
C ARG A 1092 8.07 30.72 -44.57
N ARG A 1093 7.99 30.24 -43.33
CA ARG A 1093 8.15 28.81 -43.01
C ARG A 1093 6.93 28.32 -42.26
N GLU A 1094 6.53 27.10 -42.60
CA GLU A 1094 5.54 26.34 -41.86
C GLU A 1094 6.32 25.45 -40.89
N GLU A 1095 6.18 25.71 -39.59
CA GLU A 1095 6.88 24.96 -38.54
C GLU A 1095 5.88 24.20 -37.67
N GLU A 1096 6.14 22.91 -37.49
CA GLU A 1096 5.40 22.08 -36.56
C GLU A 1096 5.84 22.41 -35.12
N LYS A 1097 5.02 23.19 -34.42
CA LYS A 1097 5.26 23.52 -33.01
C LYS A 1097 4.92 22.34 -32.11
N LYS A 1098 5.95 21.65 -31.64
CA LYS A 1098 5.79 20.61 -30.61
C LYS A 1098 5.25 21.21 -29.32
N PRO A 1099 4.40 20.46 -28.57
CA PRO A 1099 3.88 20.92 -27.29
C PRO A 1099 5.00 21.08 -26.25
N ALA A 1100 4.74 21.86 -25.19
CA ALA A 1100 5.66 22.02 -24.07
C ALA A 1100 5.93 20.67 -23.37
N PRO A 1101 7.12 20.49 -22.76
CA PRO A 1101 7.45 19.28 -22.03
C PRO A 1101 6.49 19.07 -20.84
N PRO A 1102 6.28 17.82 -20.38
CA PRO A 1102 5.57 17.53 -19.15
C PRO A 1102 6.18 18.27 -17.96
N PHE A 1103 5.35 18.60 -16.97
CA PHE A 1103 5.77 19.33 -15.79
C PHE A 1103 6.85 18.57 -14.99
N THR A 1104 8.03 19.17 -14.84
CA THR A 1104 8.98 18.92 -13.75
C THR A 1104 8.59 19.75 -12.53
N THR A 1105 9.17 19.52 -11.35
CA THR A 1105 8.81 20.30 -10.15
C THR A 1105 9.01 21.80 -10.36
N ASP A 1106 10.15 22.24 -10.88
CA ASP A 1106 10.43 23.65 -11.18
C ASP A 1106 9.49 24.23 -12.25
N ALA A 1107 9.25 23.50 -13.34
CA ALA A 1107 8.34 23.94 -14.40
C ALA A 1107 6.88 23.98 -13.93
N MET A 1108 6.47 23.02 -13.11
CA MET A 1108 5.16 22.98 -12.47
C MET A 1108 4.99 24.20 -11.56
N LEU A 1109 5.95 24.46 -10.68
CA LEU A 1109 5.89 25.58 -9.74
C LEU A 1109 5.87 26.92 -10.48
N LYS A 1110 6.72 27.07 -11.51
CA LYS A 1110 6.75 28.26 -12.35
C LYS A 1110 5.44 28.46 -13.10
N GLU A 1111 4.96 27.45 -13.84
CA GLU A 1111 3.71 27.58 -14.61
C GLU A 1111 2.48 27.71 -13.72
N ALA A 1112 2.42 27.00 -12.59
CA ALA A 1112 1.33 27.15 -11.62
C ALA A 1112 1.35 28.57 -11.02
N SER A 1113 2.53 29.12 -10.74
CA SER A 1113 2.64 30.49 -10.24
C SER A 1113 2.29 31.53 -11.31
N GLU A 1114 2.73 31.37 -12.54
CA GLU A 1114 2.47 32.31 -13.63
C GLU A 1114 1.01 32.25 -14.11
N LYS A 1115 0.47 31.05 -14.34
CA LYS A 1115 -0.85 30.85 -14.94
C LYS A 1115 -1.97 30.78 -13.91
N LEU A 1116 -1.76 30.07 -12.80
CA LEU A 1116 -2.78 29.89 -11.76
C LEU A 1116 -2.65 30.90 -10.61
N ARG A 1117 -1.57 31.71 -10.62
CA ARG A 1117 -1.25 32.67 -9.56
C ARG A 1117 -1.08 32.01 -8.19
N PHE A 1118 -0.66 30.76 -8.16
CA PHE A 1118 -0.30 30.07 -6.93
C PHE A 1118 1.08 30.53 -6.44
N SER A 1119 1.33 30.42 -5.14
CA SER A 1119 2.71 30.47 -4.67
C SER A 1119 3.46 29.25 -5.21
N ALA A 1120 4.78 29.40 -5.40
CA ALA A 1120 5.67 28.28 -5.61
C ALA A 1120 5.67 27.32 -4.41
#